data_AF-A0A1V4SG32-F1
#
_entry.id   AF-A0A1V4SG32-F1
#
_cell.length_a   1.000
_cell.length_b   1.000
_cell.length_c   1.000
_cell.angle_alpha   90.00
_cell.angle_beta   90.00
_cell.angle_gamma   90.00
#
_symmetry.space_group_name_H-M   'P 1'
#
loop_
_entity.id
_entity.type
_entity.pdbx_description
1 polymer ?
#
loop_
_entity_poly.entity_id
_entity_poly.type
_entity_poly.pdbx_seq_one_letter_code
_entity_poly.pdbx_strand_id
1 'polypeptide(L)'
;MESFNKTIEYFIQYELMNRFNEIEIKEGKGIYLDKVLFANIAETQNKVNKAKAEKIKEFIKKISFKDKQYGKNILPKILEFLQYTNEKNNLVDNLRSIIDKKQYEFFNNYELDIYVLANIIMDNNLIVLYPILARGKKKIPLVIFECKIQDNKHVILNYKVQQEALRVIVASILKHGIRDITSAMGNEFYELSNSLASIQNPDIFETINIIDEDLKSKFASEEFEGIWSIKDYENWAVTEELAITLESLNELQEPIFREELEHLKDIVKDSGLPTLIQKYLFSNENSKHIDLINDNFHFGSYASGFSVNEKQWKVISSYNSNELTSVSGPPGTGKTTILKEIIADNLTRKIKDIVDNWDKPWEEFGYNNQKVYSSPFKGECNKSMILTSTNNDAVDNIGLELLREIEYFSEIAQNSLSPKYQNENLKGIFCARLGKKENMDIFNMGALKPLIEYLKNSDVYDEEATVTLLDSFKKNWEVISIAEAEIKEYLSNRRDTLEKLKQKNIVRDEITTELIEKINRDLQSEYVKICKHVSDIEESSSKCRAELVEINVALNDALTKIKQNGKENQSINVIIDTIKKYKKVPIIGNLIVKFSKIEKENGTQEELEEKLEDNKLELKHFITVKQNMIQEYEEKSKKIDEYKVELKSQNEECSYIEEKLTHIEKVQGIIDTYDYLKEKYHFSCSWDAKEYLFFNDIVFVNIRNELFILGLRINEAYIKKNKKEIIFNLEKVYPDKWFQPFYRRENKYDDTYTKCIKVMWETMFLCFPIVTTTLHSFDKSKFHMISGLFDTIMFDEAGQALLHTAVAPLYRARKCIIVGDVFQLEPIRGSEERLVERYKFDQNTEGCIDIERNSVQHGADRGADTYEVLNEQRVGIILDEHRRCENAIVQFSNRHVYERRLKIVKEDEDKVFLGKNLCFIDVRGSKNKNNENSSEAIICERVINSIIALYGEEYRSKIGIVTPFKNQVKLIEKYVHKIEVGTVHSFQGQEKEIIILCSAIDDSKKNNGVGFVGRKPNFLNVAFTRAKKQLIVIGNYEVYKNSNNYLTKAIETIEHYGLIYSIYRTELIAEKDIDKKHIEQFLNLFDVKKSSSEIYSELFKEYMTSGLLVEPKKHYNFLVNIIQKSNKSIYVVSPWITKSVVNDEMINIIKQKVIDDNKFLICFGYHKTNYTLEQVDKIVEKDNFGDNAGSMYAINKLKEVLKEDLKYIPPIHTKALIIDDEFMLIGSHNWLSNSGSRNNAKDEISCVVVNKEMIEYVKRRYF
;
A
#
# COMPACT_ATOMS: atom_id res chain seq x y z
N MET A 1 7.10 4.03 -29.42
CA MET A 1 7.80 5.33 -29.50
C MET A 1 6.86 6.52 -29.57
N GLU A 2 5.88 6.55 -30.48
CA GLU A 2 4.93 7.68 -30.55
C GLU A 2 4.15 7.90 -29.25
N SER A 3 3.55 6.85 -28.67
CA SER A 3 2.85 6.94 -27.39
C SER A 3 3.74 7.46 -26.27
N PHE A 4 4.99 7.01 -26.19
CA PHE A 4 5.99 7.49 -25.24
C PHE A 4 6.25 9.00 -25.38
N ASN A 5 6.49 9.48 -26.60
CA ASN A 5 6.72 10.91 -26.83
C ASN A 5 5.52 11.76 -26.40
N LYS A 6 4.29 11.33 -26.72
CA LYS A 6 3.05 11.97 -26.27
C LYS A 6 2.91 11.96 -24.75
N THR A 7 3.20 10.83 -24.10
CA THR A 7 3.18 10.70 -22.63
C THR A 7 4.15 11.66 -21.96
N ILE A 8 5.39 11.76 -22.45
CA ILE A 8 6.39 12.68 -21.91
C ILE A 8 5.97 14.15 -22.11
N GLU A 9 5.43 14.49 -23.28
CA GLU A 9 4.88 15.83 -23.53
C GLU A 9 3.73 16.18 -22.57
N TYR A 10 2.82 15.24 -22.33
CA TYR A 10 1.75 15.38 -21.35
C TYR A 10 2.31 15.61 -19.94
N PHE A 11 3.30 14.82 -19.51
CA PHE A 11 3.93 14.99 -18.20
C PHE A 11 4.59 16.36 -18.04
N ILE A 12 5.34 16.81 -19.05
CA ILE A 12 5.96 18.13 -19.05
C ILE A 12 4.89 19.23 -18.93
N GLN A 13 3.81 19.16 -19.72
CA GLN A 13 2.75 20.17 -19.63
C GLN A 13 2.00 20.13 -18.29
N TYR A 14 1.82 18.96 -17.70
CA TYR A 14 1.22 18.84 -16.37
C TYR A 14 2.06 19.56 -15.31
N GLU A 15 3.39 19.37 -15.31
CA GLU A 15 4.24 20.09 -14.36
C GLU A 15 4.26 21.60 -14.61
N LEU A 16 4.32 22.03 -15.88
CA LEU A 16 4.28 23.44 -16.25
C LEU A 16 3.00 24.11 -15.76
N MET A 17 1.85 23.44 -15.90
CA MET A 17 0.55 23.96 -15.46
C MET A 17 0.48 24.10 -13.93
N ASN A 18 0.93 23.09 -13.18
CA ASN A 18 0.98 23.16 -11.72
C ASN A 18 1.93 24.26 -11.24
N ARG A 19 3.13 24.36 -11.84
CA ARG A 19 4.11 25.39 -11.49
C ARG A 19 3.64 26.79 -11.82
N PHE A 20 2.91 26.96 -12.92
CA PHE A 20 2.36 28.25 -13.32
C PHE A 20 1.45 28.84 -12.25
N ASN A 21 0.61 28.01 -11.62
CA ASN A 21 -0.27 28.43 -10.53
C ASN A 21 0.50 28.86 -9.26
N GLU A 22 1.75 28.42 -9.09
CA GLU A 22 2.61 28.68 -7.94
C GLU A 22 3.62 29.82 -8.14
N ILE A 23 3.62 30.51 -9.29
CA ILE A 23 4.60 31.57 -9.58
C ILE A 23 4.51 32.67 -8.50
N GLU A 24 5.64 32.88 -7.82
CA GLU A 24 5.84 33.93 -6.82
C GLU A 24 6.98 34.84 -7.28
N ILE A 25 6.76 36.16 -7.18
CA ILE A 25 7.75 37.18 -7.50
C ILE A 25 8.75 37.24 -6.34
N LYS A 26 9.91 36.58 -6.51
CA LYS A 26 10.96 36.54 -5.49
C LYS A 26 11.58 37.93 -5.27
N GLU A 27 11.77 38.33 -4.01
CA GLU A 27 12.47 39.57 -3.63
C GLU A 27 13.85 39.64 -4.33
N GLY A 28 14.10 40.74 -5.06
CA GLY A 28 15.38 40.98 -5.75
C GLY A 28 15.55 40.34 -7.13
N LYS A 29 14.57 39.58 -7.64
CA LYS A 29 14.63 38.91 -8.97
C LYS A 29 13.81 39.57 -10.09
N GLY A 30 13.37 40.82 -9.91
CA GLY A 30 12.61 41.56 -10.92
C GLY A 30 12.95 43.04 -10.94
N ILE A 31 12.75 43.69 -12.10
CA ILE A 31 12.81 45.14 -12.28
C ILE A 31 11.40 45.67 -11.99
N TYR A 32 11.23 46.32 -10.85
CA TYR A 32 9.97 46.95 -10.49
C TYR A 32 9.87 48.34 -11.14
N LEU A 33 8.75 48.58 -11.81
CA LEU A 33 8.41 49.82 -12.50
C LEU A 33 7.00 50.24 -12.13
N ASP A 34 6.73 51.55 -12.24
CA ASP A 34 5.36 52.02 -12.36
C ASP A 34 4.94 52.04 -13.84
N LYS A 35 3.64 52.25 -14.07
CA LYS A 35 3.03 52.31 -15.40
C LYS A 35 3.65 53.38 -16.32
N VAL A 36 4.06 54.52 -15.75
CA VAL A 36 4.61 55.66 -16.52
C VAL A 36 6.04 55.35 -16.99
N LEU A 37 6.87 54.81 -16.11
CA LEU A 37 8.24 54.39 -16.41
C LEU A 37 8.28 53.21 -17.39
N PHE A 38 7.34 52.28 -17.27
CA PHE A 38 7.24 51.17 -18.21
C PHE A 38 6.84 51.62 -19.63
N ALA A 39 5.96 52.62 -19.76
CA ALA A 39 5.61 53.19 -21.05
C ALA A 39 6.80 53.90 -21.74
N ASN A 40 7.83 54.30 -20.99
CA ASN A 40 9.08 54.83 -21.54
C ASN A 40 10.04 53.69 -21.96
N ILE A 41 10.12 53.45 -23.26
CA ILE A 41 10.86 52.32 -23.83
C ILE A 41 12.37 52.48 -23.68
N ALA A 42 12.89 53.71 -23.81
CA ALA A 42 14.31 53.97 -23.63
C ALA A 42 14.76 53.68 -22.19
N GLU A 43 13.92 54.03 -21.22
CA GLU A 43 14.18 53.77 -19.81
C GLU A 43 14.02 52.29 -19.45
N THR A 44 12.99 51.62 -20.00
CA THR A 44 12.80 50.17 -19.87
C THR A 44 13.99 49.41 -20.45
N GLN A 45 14.44 49.77 -21.65
CA GLN A 45 15.61 49.16 -22.30
C GLN A 45 16.89 49.34 -21.48
N ASN A 46 17.10 50.50 -20.86
CA ASN A 46 18.26 50.74 -20.01
C ASN A 46 18.25 49.82 -18.77
N LYS A 47 17.11 49.66 -18.10
CA LYS A 47 16.99 48.73 -16.96
C LYS A 47 17.17 47.28 -17.37
N VAL A 48 16.64 46.88 -18.54
CA VAL A 48 16.86 45.54 -19.12
C VAL A 48 18.34 45.29 -19.41
N ASN A 49 19.04 46.24 -20.04
CA ASN A 49 20.47 46.11 -20.33
C ASN A 49 21.30 46.01 -19.05
N LYS A 50 20.95 46.75 -17.99
CA LYS A 50 21.59 46.62 -16.67
C LYS A 50 21.41 45.22 -16.06
N ALA A 51 20.23 44.63 -16.20
CA ALA A 51 19.98 43.26 -15.74
C ALA A 51 20.73 42.21 -16.60
N LYS A 52 20.81 42.38 -17.93
CA LYS A 52 21.66 41.56 -18.80
C LYS A 52 23.14 41.62 -18.41
N ALA A 53 23.64 42.81 -18.06
CA ALA A 53 25.02 42.98 -17.63
C ALA A 53 25.34 42.17 -16.35
N GLU A 54 24.42 42.15 -15.38
CA GLU A 54 24.58 41.28 -14.20
C GLU A 54 24.49 39.79 -14.56
N LYS A 55 23.56 39.38 -15.45
CA LYS A 55 23.52 37.98 -15.97
C LYS A 55 24.85 37.57 -16.62
N ILE A 56 25.44 38.43 -17.46
CA ILE A 56 26.74 38.19 -18.12
C ILE A 56 27.85 38.06 -17.08
N LYS A 57 27.89 38.97 -16.10
CA LYS A 57 28.89 38.96 -15.03
C LYS A 57 28.79 37.70 -14.15
N GLU A 58 27.58 37.26 -13.81
CA GLU A 58 27.37 35.99 -13.11
C GLU A 58 27.77 34.80 -13.98
N PHE A 59 27.45 34.83 -15.26
CA PHE A 59 27.81 33.78 -16.20
C PHE A 59 29.32 33.64 -16.35
N ILE A 60 30.06 34.74 -16.54
CA ILE A 60 31.52 34.72 -16.65
C ILE A 60 32.17 34.19 -15.37
N LYS A 61 31.60 34.48 -14.19
CA LYS A 61 32.06 33.88 -12.92
C LYS A 61 31.86 32.36 -12.85
N LYS A 62 30.90 31.80 -13.60
CA LYS A 62 30.65 30.35 -13.67
C LYS A 62 31.61 29.64 -14.62
N ILE A 63 32.28 30.37 -15.52
CA ILE A 63 33.27 29.78 -16.43
C ILE A 63 34.56 29.53 -15.64
N SER A 64 35.01 28.28 -15.68
CA SER A 64 36.30 27.88 -15.14
C SER A 64 37.42 28.24 -16.11
N PHE A 65 38.14 29.32 -15.82
CA PHE A 65 39.36 29.70 -16.51
C PHE A 65 40.59 29.20 -15.75
N LYS A 66 41.65 28.82 -16.48
CA LYS A 66 42.96 28.46 -15.93
C LYS A 66 43.58 29.62 -15.14
N ASP A 67 43.45 30.84 -15.66
CA ASP A 67 43.79 32.06 -14.94
C ASP A 67 42.51 32.74 -14.42
N LYS A 68 42.39 32.82 -13.09
CA LYS A 68 41.25 33.45 -12.41
C LYS A 68 41.12 34.95 -12.68
N GLN A 69 42.18 35.64 -13.11
CA GLN A 69 42.12 37.07 -13.46
C GLN A 69 41.57 37.30 -14.89
N TYR A 70 41.71 36.33 -15.79
CA TYR A 70 41.30 36.45 -17.19
C TYR A 70 39.82 36.85 -17.35
N GLY A 71 38.92 36.19 -16.61
CA GLY A 71 37.49 36.49 -16.63
C GLY A 71 37.15 37.93 -16.24
N LYS A 72 37.92 38.55 -15.33
CA LYS A 72 37.73 39.95 -14.93
C LYS A 72 38.15 40.91 -16.06
N ASN A 73 39.16 40.56 -16.84
CA ASN A 73 39.72 41.40 -17.89
C ASN A 73 38.86 41.43 -19.16
N ILE A 74 38.15 40.33 -19.46
CA ILE A 74 37.26 40.25 -20.63
C ILE A 74 35.85 40.79 -20.38
N LEU A 75 35.39 40.81 -19.11
CA LEU A 75 34.05 41.25 -18.76
C LEU A 75 33.71 42.66 -19.29
N PRO A 76 34.54 43.72 -19.11
CA PRO A 76 34.24 45.04 -19.66
C PRO A 76 34.04 45.04 -21.18
N LYS A 77 34.88 44.30 -21.92
CA LYS A 77 34.82 44.18 -23.38
C LYS A 77 33.53 43.50 -23.86
N ILE A 78 33.02 42.54 -23.08
CA ILE A 78 31.76 41.85 -23.38
C ILE A 78 30.56 42.75 -23.08
N LEU A 79 30.64 43.61 -22.07
CA LEU A 79 29.55 44.53 -21.71
C LEU A 79 29.36 45.67 -22.72
N GLU A 80 30.38 46.05 -23.49
CA GLU A 80 30.27 47.06 -24.55
C GLU A 80 29.21 46.68 -25.61
N PHE A 81 29.02 45.38 -25.90
CA PHE A 81 28.01 44.90 -26.85
C PHE A 81 26.55 45.17 -26.42
N LEU A 82 26.29 45.51 -25.15
CA LEU A 82 24.95 45.89 -24.70
C LEU A 82 24.58 47.33 -25.07
N GLN A 83 25.56 48.17 -25.43
CA GLN A 83 25.36 49.60 -25.70
C GLN A 83 25.10 49.91 -27.19
N TYR A 84 25.52 49.03 -28.10
CA TYR A 84 25.41 49.23 -29.55
C TYR A 84 24.33 48.32 -30.15
N THR A 85 23.12 48.85 -30.35
CA THR A 85 21.93 48.08 -30.77
C THR A 85 21.87 47.69 -32.25
N ASN A 86 22.72 48.25 -33.12
CA ASN A 86 22.55 48.15 -34.58
C ASN A 86 23.54 47.20 -35.30
N GLU A 87 24.59 46.69 -34.64
CA GLU A 87 25.56 45.75 -35.23
C GLU A 87 25.43 44.36 -34.59
N LYS A 88 24.29 43.69 -34.82
CA LYS A 88 24.10 42.29 -34.37
C LYS A 88 24.57 41.24 -35.38
N ASN A 89 25.06 41.66 -36.56
CA ASN A 89 25.67 40.75 -37.52
C ASN A 89 27.06 40.31 -36.99
N ASN A 90 27.29 38.99 -36.88
CA ASN A 90 28.54 38.36 -36.44
C ASN A 90 28.91 38.47 -34.93
N LEU A 91 27.94 38.63 -34.01
CA LEU A 91 28.20 38.67 -32.56
C LEU A 91 29.00 37.45 -32.04
N VAL A 92 28.70 36.25 -32.53
CA VAL A 92 29.39 35.01 -32.14
C VAL A 92 30.88 35.06 -32.51
N ASP A 93 31.22 35.52 -33.71
CA ASP A 93 32.62 35.63 -34.16
C ASP A 93 33.37 36.74 -33.42
N ASN A 94 32.70 37.84 -33.10
CA ASN A 94 33.26 38.89 -32.25
C ASN A 94 33.58 38.37 -30.84
N LEU A 95 32.68 37.58 -30.23
CA LEU A 95 32.95 36.94 -28.93
C LEU A 95 34.12 35.95 -29.00
N ARG A 96 34.25 35.17 -30.08
CA ARG A 96 35.39 34.28 -30.31
C ARG A 96 36.73 35.03 -30.38
N SER A 97 36.73 36.24 -30.93
CA SER A 97 37.94 37.07 -31.00
C SER A 97 38.39 37.63 -29.64
N ILE A 98 37.46 37.79 -28.69
CA ILE A 98 37.70 38.36 -27.37
C ILE A 98 38.07 37.28 -26.34
N ILE A 99 37.41 36.13 -26.42
CA ILE A 99 37.58 35.04 -25.47
C ILE A 99 38.46 33.96 -26.09
N ASP A 100 39.68 33.80 -25.55
CA ASP A 100 40.64 32.80 -25.99
C ASP A 100 40.26 31.41 -25.45
N LYS A 101 40.02 30.47 -26.38
CA LYS A 101 39.73 29.07 -26.09
C LYS A 101 40.80 28.43 -25.19
N LYS A 102 42.08 28.80 -25.31
CA LYS A 102 43.20 28.20 -24.56
C LYS A 102 43.12 28.43 -23.04
N GLN A 103 42.38 29.46 -22.60
CA GLN A 103 42.24 29.84 -21.20
C GLN A 103 41.18 29.03 -20.43
N TYR A 104 40.37 28.22 -21.11
CA TYR A 104 39.37 27.39 -20.46
C TYR A 104 40.02 26.21 -19.72
N GLU A 105 39.54 25.92 -18.51
CA GLU A 105 39.88 24.69 -17.78
C GLU A 105 39.26 23.45 -18.45
N PHE A 106 38.03 23.62 -18.98
CA PHE A 106 37.26 22.59 -19.68
C PHE A 106 36.95 23.02 -21.12
N PHE A 107 37.86 22.73 -22.06
CA PHE A 107 37.79 23.21 -23.44
C PHE A 107 36.51 22.86 -24.21
N ASN A 108 35.86 21.75 -23.86
CA ASN A 108 34.64 21.29 -24.52
C ASN A 108 33.45 22.24 -24.31
N ASN A 109 33.51 23.11 -23.30
CA ASN A 109 32.44 24.07 -23.04
C ASN A 109 32.57 25.35 -23.89
N TYR A 110 33.71 25.61 -24.51
CA TYR A 110 34.02 26.90 -25.14
C TYR A 110 32.96 27.38 -26.14
N GLU A 111 32.60 26.55 -27.14
CA GLU A 111 31.65 26.98 -28.17
C GLU A 111 30.27 27.24 -27.59
N LEU A 112 29.80 26.37 -26.68
CA LEU A 112 28.52 26.55 -26.02
C LEU A 112 28.50 27.79 -25.13
N ASP A 113 29.59 28.08 -24.43
CA ASP A 113 29.73 29.27 -23.59
C ASP A 113 29.66 30.56 -24.41
N ILE A 114 30.24 30.56 -25.61
CA ILE A 114 30.11 31.65 -26.58
C ILE A 114 28.65 31.82 -27.04
N TYR A 115 27.96 30.74 -27.40
CA TYR A 115 26.57 30.80 -27.83
C TYR A 115 25.63 31.28 -26.72
N VAL A 116 25.83 30.84 -25.47
CA VAL A 116 25.01 31.31 -24.35
C VAL A 116 25.24 32.79 -24.08
N LEU A 117 26.49 33.28 -24.14
CA LEU A 117 26.77 34.72 -24.05
C LEU A 117 26.10 35.51 -25.17
N ALA A 118 26.17 35.03 -26.41
CA ALA A 118 25.51 35.65 -27.55
C ALA A 118 23.99 35.71 -27.35
N ASN A 119 23.38 34.63 -26.87
CA ASN A 119 21.95 34.57 -26.57
C ASN A 119 21.54 35.56 -25.48
N ILE A 120 22.27 35.65 -24.37
CA ILE A 120 21.98 36.62 -23.28
C ILE A 120 22.01 38.06 -23.81
N ILE A 121 22.96 38.38 -24.71
CA ILE A 121 23.08 39.71 -25.32
C ILE A 121 21.91 39.96 -26.29
N MET A 122 21.56 38.98 -27.13
CA MET A 122 20.56 39.11 -28.20
C MET A 122 19.11 39.06 -27.72
N ASP A 123 18.82 38.41 -26.60
CA ASP A 123 17.45 38.16 -26.12
C ASP A 123 16.72 39.45 -25.72
N ASN A 124 15.71 39.83 -26.49
CA ASN A 124 14.90 41.04 -26.25
C ASN A 124 13.49 40.69 -25.74
N ASN A 125 13.26 39.45 -25.32
CA ASN A 125 12.02 39.05 -24.69
C ASN A 125 12.00 39.51 -23.23
N LEU A 126 10.84 39.93 -22.75
CA LEU A 126 10.60 40.34 -21.38
C LEU A 126 9.27 39.76 -20.90
N ILE A 127 9.26 39.27 -19.66
CA ILE A 127 8.03 38.87 -19.00
C ILE A 127 7.56 40.00 -18.09
N VAL A 128 6.34 40.46 -18.28
CA VAL A 128 5.69 41.51 -17.48
C VAL A 128 4.67 40.86 -16.56
N LEU A 129 4.79 41.13 -15.27
CA LEU A 129 3.96 40.56 -14.19
C LEU A 129 3.09 41.69 -13.64
N TYR A 130 1.78 41.66 -13.94
CA TYR A 130 0.86 42.77 -13.63
C TYR A 130 -0.63 42.35 -13.71
N PRO A 131 -1.53 42.85 -12.83
CA PRO A 131 -1.26 43.50 -11.56
C PRO A 131 -0.67 42.52 -10.53
N ILE A 132 -0.09 43.04 -9.44
CA ILE A 132 0.55 42.24 -8.40
C ILE A 132 -0.34 42.18 -7.16
N LEU A 133 -0.55 40.98 -6.61
CA LEU A 133 -1.13 40.78 -5.29
C LEU A 133 -0.01 40.56 -4.28
N ALA A 134 -0.05 41.27 -3.16
CA ALA A 134 0.99 41.21 -2.12
C ALA A 134 0.42 40.79 -0.75
N ARG A 135 1.13 39.89 -0.06
CA ARG A 135 0.89 39.46 1.32
C ARG A 135 2.20 39.36 2.09
N GLY A 136 2.51 40.37 2.89
CA GLY A 136 3.82 40.49 3.52
C GLY A 136 4.93 40.53 2.47
N LYS A 137 5.86 39.56 2.50
CA LYS A 137 6.92 39.40 1.49
C LYS A 137 6.49 38.65 0.24
N LYS A 138 5.35 37.96 0.28
CA LYS A 138 4.86 37.14 -0.83
C LYS A 138 4.17 38.03 -1.85
N LYS A 139 4.58 37.95 -3.12
CA LYS A 139 3.97 38.68 -4.24
C LYS A 139 3.62 37.70 -5.37
N ILE A 140 2.39 37.74 -5.89
CA ILE A 140 1.96 36.91 -7.02
C ILE A 140 1.30 37.79 -8.09
N PRO A 141 1.57 37.59 -9.39
CA PRO A 141 0.87 38.33 -10.44
C PRO A 141 -0.55 37.81 -10.68
N LEU A 142 -1.47 38.68 -11.07
CA LEU A 142 -2.74 38.26 -11.65
C LEU A 142 -2.57 37.83 -13.11
N VAL A 143 -1.79 38.59 -13.89
CA VAL A 143 -1.53 38.30 -15.30
C VAL A 143 -0.03 38.33 -15.58
N ILE A 144 0.42 37.38 -16.39
CA ILE A 144 1.80 37.22 -16.83
C ILE A 144 1.81 37.42 -18.35
N PHE A 145 2.37 38.54 -18.80
CA PHE A 145 2.50 38.88 -20.21
C PHE A 145 3.89 38.52 -20.72
N GLU A 146 3.94 37.81 -21.83
CA GLU A 146 5.15 37.61 -22.62
C GLU A 146 5.22 38.72 -23.67
N CYS A 147 6.28 39.52 -23.61
CA CYS A 147 6.42 40.71 -24.44
C CYS A 147 7.78 40.76 -25.13
N LYS A 148 7.86 41.52 -26.22
CA LYS A 148 9.12 41.85 -26.89
C LYS A 148 9.18 43.34 -27.20
N ILE A 149 10.35 43.94 -27.01
CA ILE A 149 10.61 45.30 -27.49
C ILE A 149 10.95 45.21 -28.98
N GLN A 150 10.06 45.76 -29.82
CA GLN A 150 10.24 45.82 -31.27
C GLN A 150 9.71 47.17 -31.80
N ASP A 151 10.42 47.79 -32.75
CA ASP A 151 10.04 49.04 -33.40
C ASP A 151 9.65 50.17 -32.42
N ASN A 152 10.37 50.24 -31.29
CA ASN A 152 10.09 51.18 -30.20
C ASN A 152 8.64 51.08 -29.67
N LYS A 153 8.14 49.84 -29.50
CA LYS A 153 6.90 49.49 -28.79
C LYS A 153 7.08 48.19 -27.97
N HIS A 154 6.28 48.03 -26.91
CA HIS A 154 6.09 46.74 -26.25
C HIS A 154 5.04 45.96 -27.01
N VAL A 155 5.40 44.82 -27.59
CA VAL A 155 4.47 43.95 -28.30
C VAL A 155 4.16 42.75 -27.42
N ILE A 156 2.89 42.55 -27.06
CA ILE A 156 2.44 41.32 -26.40
C ILE A 156 2.51 40.18 -27.41
N LEU A 157 3.27 39.13 -27.06
CA LEU A 157 3.33 37.88 -27.80
C LEU A 157 2.26 36.90 -27.30
N ASN A 158 2.08 36.84 -25.98
CA ASN A 158 1.09 36.00 -25.31
C ASN A 158 0.86 36.51 -23.88
N TYR A 159 -0.22 36.11 -23.21
CA TYR A 159 -0.36 36.31 -21.76
C TYR A 159 -1.15 35.17 -21.11
N LYS A 160 -1.02 35.04 -19.79
CA LYS A 160 -1.75 34.05 -19.00
C LYS A 160 -2.23 34.63 -17.68
N VAL A 161 -3.43 34.23 -17.25
CA VAL A 161 -4.01 34.62 -15.94
C VAL A 161 -3.67 33.57 -14.89
N GLN A 162 -3.10 33.99 -13.75
CA GLN A 162 -2.74 33.09 -12.64
C GLN A 162 -3.98 32.77 -11.79
N GLN A 163 -4.31 31.49 -11.70
CA GLN A 163 -5.53 31.05 -11.00
C GLN A 163 -5.50 31.36 -9.50
N GLU A 164 -4.35 31.26 -8.83
CA GLU A 164 -4.26 31.55 -7.39
C GLU A 164 -4.53 33.03 -7.07
N ALA A 165 -4.02 33.95 -7.89
CA ALA A 165 -4.31 35.37 -7.76
C ALA A 165 -5.80 35.65 -8.04
N LEU A 166 -6.35 35.03 -9.08
CA LEU A 166 -7.78 35.11 -9.38
C LEU A 166 -8.64 34.55 -8.24
N ARG A 167 -8.22 33.45 -7.58
CA ARG A 167 -8.90 32.90 -6.39
C ARG A 167 -8.94 33.90 -5.25
N VAL A 168 -7.85 34.62 -4.99
CA VAL A 168 -7.83 35.67 -3.95
C VAL A 168 -8.84 36.77 -4.28
N ILE A 169 -8.89 37.23 -5.53
CA ILE A 169 -9.83 38.26 -5.99
C ILE A 169 -11.26 37.77 -5.82
N VAL A 170 -11.59 36.60 -6.36
CA VAL A 170 -12.92 36.02 -6.26
C VAL A 170 -13.33 35.72 -4.80
N ALA A 171 -12.39 35.31 -3.96
CA ALA A 171 -12.62 35.15 -2.53
C ALA A 171 -13.00 36.45 -1.84
N SER A 172 -12.34 37.55 -2.22
CA SER A 172 -12.66 38.86 -1.70
C SER A 172 -14.06 39.32 -2.12
N ILE A 173 -14.45 39.05 -3.37
CA ILE A 173 -15.77 39.37 -3.92
C ILE A 173 -16.85 38.61 -3.15
N LEU A 174 -16.69 37.29 -3.00
CA LEU A 174 -17.69 36.43 -2.37
C LEU A 174 -17.63 36.41 -0.83
N LYS A 175 -16.64 37.08 -0.21
CA LYS A 175 -16.39 37.06 1.25
C LYS A 175 -16.23 35.64 1.82
N HIS A 176 -15.59 34.76 1.04
CA HIS A 176 -15.27 33.37 1.38
C HIS A 176 -13.78 33.17 1.68
N GLY A 177 -13.42 32.10 2.39
CA GLY A 177 -12.01 31.74 2.56
C GLY A 177 -11.35 31.42 1.22
N ILE A 178 -10.11 31.85 0.98
CA ILE A 178 -9.42 31.66 -0.32
C ILE A 178 -9.42 30.18 -0.76
N ARG A 179 -9.25 29.27 0.20
CA ARG A 179 -9.22 27.82 -0.03
C ARG A 179 -10.58 27.19 -0.31
N ASP A 180 -11.65 27.91 0.01
CA ASP A 180 -13.01 27.41 -0.09
C ASP A 180 -13.64 27.77 -1.45
N ILE A 181 -13.00 28.62 -2.27
CA ILE A 181 -13.55 29.09 -3.54
C ILE A 181 -13.78 27.98 -4.55
N THR A 182 -12.83 27.07 -4.72
CA THR A 182 -13.01 25.93 -5.62
C THR A 182 -14.18 25.05 -5.16
N SER A 183 -14.36 24.89 -3.84
CA SER A 183 -15.51 24.17 -3.28
C SER A 183 -16.83 24.93 -3.38
N ALA A 184 -16.80 26.26 -3.32
CA ALA A 184 -17.98 27.12 -3.32
C ALA A 184 -18.52 27.37 -4.73
N MET A 185 -17.65 27.52 -5.74
CA MET A 185 -18.02 27.81 -7.12
C MET A 185 -17.93 26.60 -8.07
N GLY A 186 -17.17 25.56 -7.71
CA GLY A 186 -16.96 24.40 -8.57
C GLY A 186 -16.43 24.78 -9.95
N ASN A 187 -17.07 24.28 -11.00
CA ASN A 187 -16.66 24.48 -12.41
C ASN A 187 -16.74 25.93 -12.88
N GLU A 188 -17.61 26.76 -12.29
CA GLU A 188 -17.83 28.15 -12.71
C GLU A 188 -16.57 29.02 -12.53
N PHE A 189 -15.73 28.68 -11.54
CA PHE A 189 -14.45 29.34 -11.33
C PHE A 189 -13.47 29.07 -12.48
N TYR A 190 -13.44 27.84 -12.98
CA TYR A 190 -12.57 27.45 -14.09
C TYR A 190 -13.05 28.02 -15.42
N GLU A 191 -14.36 28.04 -15.66
CA GLU A 191 -14.94 28.70 -16.83
C GLU A 191 -14.61 30.20 -16.84
N LEU A 192 -14.68 30.86 -15.68
CA LEU A 192 -14.24 32.25 -15.53
C LEU A 192 -12.76 32.41 -15.89
N SER A 193 -11.89 31.61 -15.27
CA SER A 193 -10.45 31.67 -15.53
C SER A 193 -10.12 31.48 -17.01
N ASN A 194 -10.78 30.54 -17.68
CA ASN A 194 -10.56 30.26 -19.11
C ASN A 194 -11.07 31.39 -20.00
N SER A 195 -12.23 31.98 -19.67
CA SER A 195 -12.76 33.15 -20.38
C SER A 195 -11.78 34.32 -20.34
N LEU A 196 -11.26 34.66 -19.15
CA LEU A 196 -10.31 35.76 -18.98
C LEU A 196 -8.96 35.50 -19.69
N ALA A 197 -8.55 34.22 -19.78
CA ALA A 197 -7.35 33.82 -20.51
C ALA A 197 -7.50 33.89 -22.04
N SER A 198 -8.71 34.10 -22.57
CA SER A 198 -8.99 34.10 -24.02
C SER A 198 -9.10 35.50 -24.66
N ILE A 199 -8.98 36.57 -23.88
CA ILE A 199 -9.06 37.96 -24.38
C ILE A 199 -7.86 38.20 -25.32
N GLN A 200 -8.09 38.87 -26.45
CA GLN A 200 -7.02 39.23 -27.39
C GLN A 200 -6.92 40.76 -27.46
N ASN A 201 -5.86 41.32 -26.88
CA ASN A 201 -5.57 42.75 -26.94
C ASN A 201 -4.05 42.99 -27.00
N PRO A 202 -3.55 43.89 -27.88
CA PRO A 202 -2.12 44.16 -28.00
C PRO A 202 -1.54 45.06 -26.89
N ASP A 203 -2.39 45.69 -26.05
CA ASP A 203 -1.97 46.56 -24.95
C ASP A 203 -2.18 45.90 -23.57
N ILE A 204 -1.15 45.98 -22.73
CA ILE A 204 -1.14 45.33 -21.40
C ILE A 204 -2.20 45.92 -20.50
N PHE A 205 -2.33 47.25 -20.48
CA PHE A 205 -3.21 47.94 -19.56
C PHE A 205 -4.67 47.87 -20.00
N GLU A 206 -4.91 47.88 -21.32
CA GLU A 206 -6.24 47.65 -21.86
C GLU A 206 -6.73 46.22 -21.56
N THR A 207 -5.85 45.23 -21.64
CA THR A 207 -6.17 43.84 -21.24
C THR A 207 -6.62 43.76 -19.78
N ILE A 208 -5.92 44.43 -18.86
CA ILE A 208 -6.30 44.43 -17.44
C ILE A 208 -7.64 45.14 -17.20
N ASN A 209 -7.92 46.23 -17.93
CA ASN A 209 -9.21 46.90 -17.84
C ASN A 209 -10.35 45.99 -18.29
N ILE A 210 -10.18 45.22 -19.38
CA ILE A 210 -11.19 44.27 -19.84
C ILE A 210 -11.44 43.20 -18.77
N ILE A 211 -10.38 42.66 -18.14
CA ILE A 211 -10.51 41.68 -17.06
C ILE A 211 -11.29 42.25 -15.87
N ASP A 212 -11.01 43.50 -15.46
CA ASP A 212 -11.70 44.16 -14.36
C ASP A 212 -13.20 44.37 -14.67
N GLU A 213 -13.53 44.81 -15.88
CA GLU A 213 -14.93 45.01 -16.31
C GLU A 213 -15.70 43.68 -16.44
N ASP A 214 -15.07 42.62 -16.95
CA ASP A 214 -15.67 41.28 -17.01
C ASP A 214 -15.98 40.74 -15.60
N LEU A 215 -15.08 40.96 -14.64
CA LEU A 215 -15.31 40.58 -13.24
C LEU A 215 -16.44 41.40 -12.60
N LYS A 216 -16.48 42.72 -12.83
CA LYS A 216 -17.59 43.59 -12.36
C LYS A 216 -18.94 43.15 -12.93
N SER A 217 -18.97 42.85 -14.23
CA SER A 217 -20.17 42.38 -14.93
C SER A 217 -20.66 41.06 -14.34
N LYS A 218 -19.76 40.09 -14.15
CA LYS A 218 -20.11 38.76 -13.64
C LYS A 218 -20.57 38.76 -12.18
N PHE A 219 -20.02 39.65 -11.34
CA PHE A 219 -20.31 39.72 -9.91
C PHE A 219 -21.07 41.01 -9.50
N ALA A 220 -21.88 41.57 -10.41
CA ALA A 220 -22.60 42.82 -10.19
C ALA A 220 -23.52 42.81 -8.95
N SER A 221 -23.99 41.64 -8.50
CA SER A 221 -24.83 41.49 -7.31
C SER A 221 -24.08 41.60 -5.97
N GLU A 222 -22.75 41.55 -5.97
CA GLU A 222 -21.93 41.43 -4.75
C GLU A 222 -21.26 42.77 -4.33
N GLU A 223 -21.72 43.90 -4.87
CA GLU A 223 -21.15 45.25 -4.61
C GLU A 223 -19.64 45.35 -4.92
N PHE A 224 -19.16 44.64 -5.95
CA PHE A 224 -17.75 44.66 -6.34
C PHE A 224 -17.40 45.92 -7.16
N GLU A 225 -16.59 46.80 -6.59
CA GLU A 225 -16.16 48.07 -7.23
C GLU A 225 -14.98 47.91 -8.21
N GLY A 226 -14.36 46.72 -8.29
CA GLY A 226 -13.22 46.41 -9.16
C GLY A 226 -11.98 45.91 -8.39
N ILE A 227 -11.03 45.31 -9.11
CA ILE A 227 -9.86 44.63 -8.53
C ILE A 227 -8.99 45.56 -7.68
N TRP A 228 -8.95 46.85 -8.00
CA TRP A 228 -8.17 47.88 -7.29
C TRP A 228 -8.74 48.26 -5.91
N SER A 229 -9.99 47.89 -5.62
CA SER A 229 -10.63 48.12 -4.31
C SER A 229 -10.11 47.19 -3.21
N ILE A 230 -9.42 46.10 -3.59
CA ILE A 230 -8.95 45.04 -2.69
C ILE A 230 -7.65 45.48 -1.97
N LYS A 231 -7.81 46.08 -0.78
CA LYS A 231 -6.70 46.65 0.00
C LYS A 231 -6.20 45.79 1.18
N ASP A 232 -7.02 44.87 1.69
CA ASP A 232 -6.63 43.91 2.75
C ASP A 232 -7.66 42.77 2.89
N TYR A 233 -7.49 41.69 2.12
CA TYR A 233 -8.32 40.49 2.20
C TYR A 233 -7.48 39.26 2.55
N GLU A 234 -7.67 38.70 3.75
CA GLU A 234 -6.77 37.67 4.32
C GLU A 234 -5.28 38.07 4.27
N ASN A 235 -4.97 39.35 4.48
CA ASN A 235 -3.64 39.97 4.34
C ASN A 235 -3.13 40.10 2.89
N TRP A 236 -3.99 39.96 1.87
CA TRP A 236 -3.66 40.23 0.48
C TRP A 236 -4.16 41.61 0.04
N ALA A 237 -3.34 42.33 -0.73
CA ALA A 237 -3.70 43.59 -1.37
C ALA A 237 -3.30 43.57 -2.84
N VAL A 238 -4.15 44.11 -3.72
CA VAL A 238 -3.81 44.35 -5.14
C VAL A 238 -3.02 45.66 -5.22
N THR A 239 -1.92 45.66 -5.96
CA THR A 239 -1.05 46.83 -6.14
C THR A 239 -0.97 47.20 -7.63
N GLU A 240 -0.78 48.50 -7.89
CA GLU A 240 -0.47 49.02 -9.23
C GLU A 240 1.01 48.81 -9.63
N GLU A 241 1.77 48.11 -8.78
CA GLU A 241 3.16 47.79 -9.04
C GLU A 241 3.28 46.82 -10.22
N LEU A 242 4.23 47.08 -11.12
CA LEU A 242 4.55 46.22 -12.25
C LEU A 242 5.96 45.67 -12.07
N ALA A 243 6.14 44.37 -12.30
CA ALA A 243 7.45 43.74 -12.28
C ALA A 243 7.82 43.19 -13.66
N ILE A 244 9.04 43.45 -14.09
CA ILE A 244 9.63 42.87 -15.30
C ILE A 244 10.69 41.86 -14.89
N THR A 245 10.69 40.71 -15.55
CA THR A 245 11.79 39.75 -15.45
C THR A 245 12.31 39.38 -16.83
N LEU A 246 13.62 39.16 -16.89
CA LEU A 246 14.32 38.63 -18.06
C LEU A 246 14.47 37.11 -17.98
N GLU A 247 13.92 36.48 -16.94
CA GLU A 247 13.76 35.04 -16.91
C GLU A 247 12.67 34.67 -17.92
N SER A 248 12.93 33.67 -18.77
CA SER A 248 11.89 33.16 -19.67
C SER A 248 10.71 32.62 -18.86
N LEU A 249 9.53 32.50 -19.47
CA LEU A 249 8.38 31.88 -18.79
C LEU A 249 8.73 30.46 -18.27
N ASN A 250 9.58 29.74 -19.00
CA ASN A 250 10.08 28.42 -18.60
C ASN A 250 11.04 28.50 -17.40
N GLU A 251 11.89 29.53 -17.32
CA GLU A 251 12.81 29.77 -16.19
C GLU A 251 12.06 30.19 -14.91
N LEU A 252 10.97 30.95 -15.06
CA LEU A 252 10.05 31.29 -13.95
C LEU A 252 9.27 30.06 -13.45
N GLN A 253 9.03 29.11 -14.34
CA GLN A 253 8.23 27.91 -14.11
C GLN A 253 9.05 26.67 -13.76
N GLU A 254 10.39 26.72 -13.78
CA GLU A 254 11.29 25.53 -13.84
C GLU A 254 10.72 24.32 -13.08
N PRO A 255 10.05 23.41 -13.81
CA PRO A 255 9.53 22.22 -13.20
C PRO A 255 10.68 21.29 -12.84
N ILE A 256 10.62 20.69 -11.66
CA ILE A 256 11.77 19.99 -11.07
C ILE A 256 12.25 18.85 -11.96
N PHE A 257 11.35 18.22 -12.74
CA PHE A 257 11.70 17.07 -13.57
C PHE A 257 11.60 17.35 -15.07
N ARG A 258 11.23 18.57 -15.49
CA ARG A 258 11.07 18.90 -16.91
C ARG A 258 12.35 18.67 -17.68
N GLU A 259 13.48 19.19 -17.20
CA GLU A 259 14.75 19.06 -17.92
C GLU A 259 15.14 17.59 -18.10
N GLU A 260 14.89 16.76 -17.08
CA GLU A 260 15.14 15.34 -17.08
C GLU A 260 14.23 14.60 -18.08
N LEU A 261 12.95 14.98 -18.14
CA LEU A 261 11.97 14.41 -19.08
C LEU A 261 12.27 14.82 -20.54
N GLU A 262 12.62 16.08 -20.78
CA GLU A 262 13.03 16.58 -22.10
C GLU A 262 14.32 15.88 -22.56
N HIS A 263 15.32 15.79 -21.69
CA HIS A 263 16.57 15.11 -22.00
C HIS A 263 16.35 13.62 -22.25
N LEU A 264 15.49 12.96 -21.47
CA LEU A 264 15.12 11.57 -21.69
C LEU A 264 14.49 11.36 -23.07
N LYS A 265 13.55 12.25 -23.46
CA LYS A 265 12.90 12.20 -24.77
C LYS A 265 13.92 12.27 -25.91
N ASP A 266 14.97 13.06 -25.74
CA ASP A 266 16.02 13.18 -26.76
C ASP A 266 16.96 11.98 -26.78
N ILE A 267 17.40 11.46 -25.63
CA ILE A 267 18.31 10.31 -25.59
C ILE A 267 17.65 9.02 -26.09
N VAL A 268 16.36 8.81 -25.76
CA VAL A 268 15.62 7.58 -26.12
C VAL A 268 15.34 7.49 -27.62
N LYS A 269 15.32 8.61 -28.35
CA LYS A 269 15.22 8.59 -29.82
C LYS A 269 16.36 7.81 -30.47
N ASP A 270 17.57 7.92 -29.91
CA ASP A 270 18.79 7.32 -30.47
C ASP A 270 19.08 5.93 -29.91
N SER A 271 18.73 5.68 -28.64
CA SER A 271 19.13 4.47 -27.89
C SER A 271 18.01 3.44 -27.66
N GLY A 272 16.75 3.79 -27.95
CA GLY A 272 15.59 2.96 -27.66
C GLY A 272 15.09 3.08 -26.21
N LEU A 273 13.84 2.67 -25.98
CA LEU A 273 13.18 2.79 -24.67
C LEU A 273 13.51 1.56 -23.79
N PRO A 274 14.07 1.73 -22.58
CA PRO A 274 14.31 0.62 -21.68
C PRO A 274 13.04 -0.14 -21.29
N THR A 275 13.13 -1.46 -21.19
CA THR A 275 12.04 -2.37 -20.81
C THR A 275 11.38 -1.97 -19.50
N LEU A 276 12.18 -1.54 -18.51
CA LEU A 276 11.71 -1.09 -17.21
C LEU A 276 10.74 0.10 -17.31
N ILE A 277 11.04 1.10 -18.15
CA ILE A 277 10.14 2.25 -18.37
C ILE A 277 8.90 1.83 -19.15
N GLN A 278 9.07 0.97 -20.16
CA GLN A 278 7.95 0.46 -20.95
C GLN A 278 6.93 -0.25 -20.06
N LYS A 279 7.38 -1.19 -19.22
CA LYS A 279 6.54 -1.91 -18.25
C LYS A 279 5.84 -0.94 -17.30
N TYR A 280 6.58 0.02 -16.74
CA TYR A 280 6.05 0.99 -15.78
C TYR A 280 4.95 1.90 -16.37
N LEU A 281 5.14 2.42 -17.60
CA LEU A 281 4.20 3.37 -18.20
C LEU A 281 3.01 2.71 -18.91
N PHE A 282 3.21 1.53 -19.51
CA PHE A 282 2.25 0.93 -20.44
C PHE A 282 1.76 -0.46 -20.03
N SER A 283 1.95 -0.84 -18.76
CA SER A 283 1.62 -2.14 -18.18
C SER A 283 2.45 -3.32 -18.72
N ASN A 284 2.33 -4.48 -18.07
CA ASN A 284 3.05 -5.69 -18.45
C ASN A 284 2.08 -6.88 -18.58
N GLU A 285 1.83 -7.31 -19.82
CA GLU A 285 0.93 -8.43 -20.14
C GLU A 285 1.54 -9.80 -19.79
N ASN A 286 2.87 -9.91 -19.72
CA ASN A 286 3.58 -11.16 -19.44
C ASN A 286 3.77 -11.44 -17.94
N SER A 287 3.05 -10.70 -17.10
CA SER A 287 3.15 -10.83 -15.65
C SER A 287 2.58 -12.15 -15.14
N LYS A 288 3.20 -12.70 -14.09
CA LYS A 288 2.76 -13.95 -13.46
C LYS A 288 2.08 -13.68 -12.13
N HIS A 289 1.04 -14.47 -11.82
CA HIS A 289 0.47 -14.49 -10.48
C HIS A 289 1.53 -14.97 -9.48
N ILE A 290 1.54 -14.41 -8.27
CA ILE A 290 2.55 -14.70 -7.25
C ILE A 290 2.70 -16.20 -6.92
N ASP A 291 1.62 -16.98 -7.05
CA ASP A 291 1.64 -18.42 -6.75
C ASP A 291 2.35 -19.26 -7.83
N LEU A 292 2.67 -18.67 -8.98
CA LEU A 292 3.41 -19.32 -10.07
C LEU A 292 4.91 -19.05 -10.00
N ILE A 293 5.39 -18.40 -8.94
CA ILE A 293 6.80 -18.06 -8.76
C ILE A 293 7.47 -19.11 -7.91
N ASN A 294 8.62 -19.57 -8.38
CA ASN A 294 9.45 -20.49 -7.63
C ASN A 294 10.07 -19.78 -6.43
N ASP A 295 9.98 -20.42 -5.27
CA ASP A 295 10.68 -19.96 -4.08
C ASP A 295 12.20 -20.06 -4.30
N ASN A 296 12.87 -18.91 -4.30
CA ASN A 296 14.31 -18.82 -4.53
C ASN A 296 15.05 -18.56 -3.23
N PHE A 297 16.19 -19.22 -3.06
CA PHE A 297 17.07 -19.01 -1.93
C PHE A 297 17.78 -17.65 -2.02
N HIS A 298 18.00 -17.03 -0.86
CA HIS A 298 18.81 -15.82 -0.73
C HIS A 298 19.96 -16.06 0.26
N PHE A 299 21.07 -15.34 0.09
CA PHE A 299 22.35 -15.66 0.74
C PHE A 299 22.74 -14.68 1.86
N GLY A 300 22.11 -13.51 1.92
CA GLY A 300 22.35 -12.53 2.98
C GLY A 300 21.09 -12.25 3.80
N SER A 301 21.24 -12.11 5.11
CA SER A 301 20.14 -11.77 6.04
C SER A 301 20.54 -10.59 6.90
N TYR A 302 19.67 -9.59 7.03
CA TYR A 302 19.97 -8.40 7.83
C TYR A 302 19.93 -8.70 9.33
N ALA A 303 18.92 -9.47 9.76
CA ALA A 303 18.74 -9.89 11.16
C ALA A 303 19.08 -11.38 11.35
N SER A 304 19.57 -11.74 12.54
CA SER A 304 19.82 -13.13 12.96
C SER A 304 18.64 -13.73 13.74
N GLY A 305 17.84 -12.90 14.43
CA GLY A 305 16.81 -13.39 15.37
C GLY A 305 15.39 -13.55 14.81
N PHE A 306 15.12 -13.08 13.58
CA PHE A 306 13.78 -13.10 13.00
C PHE A 306 13.84 -13.51 11.53
N SER A 307 13.07 -14.54 11.18
CA SER A 307 12.90 -14.95 9.79
C SER A 307 11.88 -14.06 9.08
N VAL A 308 12.10 -13.87 7.77
CA VAL A 308 11.08 -13.27 6.90
C VAL A 308 9.87 -14.20 6.79
N ASN A 309 8.67 -13.62 6.71
CA ASN A 309 7.47 -14.40 6.49
C ASN A 309 7.34 -14.84 5.01
N GLU A 310 6.36 -15.70 4.73
CA GLU A 310 6.12 -16.27 3.39
C GLU A 310 6.00 -15.19 2.29
N LYS A 311 5.22 -14.12 2.54
CA LYS A 311 5.05 -13.05 1.55
C LYS A 311 6.32 -12.24 1.33
N GLN A 312 7.05 -11.91 2.40
CA GLN A 312 8.33 -11.23 2.32
C GLN A 312 9.37 -12.06 1.56
N TRP A 313 9.39 -13.38 1.78
CA TRP A 313 10.22 -14.31 1.01
C TRP A 313 9.90 -14.30 -0.49
N LYS A 314 8.61 -14.34 -0.84
CA LYS A 314 8.17 -14.25 -2.25
C LYS A 314 8.56 -12.92 -2.88
N VAL A 315 8.58 -11.81 -2.12
CA VAL A 315 9.10 -10.52 -2.61
C VAL A 315 10.59 -10.62 -2.97
N ILE A 316 11.43 -11.17 -2.09
CA ILE A 316 12.87 -11.34 -2.35
C ILE A 316 13.09 -12.24 -3.56
N SER A 317 12.31 -13.33 -3.68
CA SER A 317 12.35 -14.26 -4.82
C SER A 317 11.96 -13.58 -6.14
N SER A 318 10.89 -12.78 -6.13
CA SER A 318 10.47 -11.97 -7.27
C SER A 318 11.55 -10.94 -7.65
N TYR A 319 12.05 -10.19 -6.69
CA TYR A 319 13.08 -9.17 -6.92
C TYR A 319 14.33 -9.75 -7.60
N ASN A 320 14.77 -10.93 -7.17
CA ASN A 320 15.94 -11.59 -7.75
C ASN A 320 15.73 -12.04 -9.20
N SER A 321 14.50 -12.41 -9.58
CA SER A 321 14.16 -12.95 -10.91
C SER A 321 13.60 -11.93 -11.91
N ASN A 322 13.19 -10.76 -11.44
CA ASN A 322 12.45 -9.77 -12.23
C ASN A 322 13.16 -8.42 -12.37
N GLU A 323 12.71 -7.61 -13.32
CA GLU A 323 13.19 -6.23 -13.52
C GLU A 323 12.35 -5.23 -12.72
N LEU A 324 11.04 -5.43 -12.66
CA LEU A 324 10.12 -4.56 -11.92
C LEU A 324 9.34 -5.39 -10.90
N THR A 325 9.62 -5.16 -9.62
CA THR A 325 8.87 -5.75 -8.50
C THR A 325 8.05 -4.67 -7.82
N SER A 326 6.74 -4.87 -7.74
CA SER A 326 5.85 -4.02 -6.95
C SER A 326 5.45 -4.73 -5.66
N VAL A 327 5.49 -4.00 -4.55
CA VAL A 327 5.08 -4.48 -3.24
C VAL A 327 4.01 -3.55 -2.67
N SER A 328 2.82 -4.10 -2.46
CA SER A 328 1.75 -3.44 -1.74
C SER A 328 1.90 -3.76 -0.26
N GLY A 329 2.42 -2.79 0.50
CA GLY A 329 2.71 -2.94 1.91
C GLY A 329 1.75 -2.12 2.77
N PRO A 330 0.66 -2.71 3.30
CA PRO A 330 -0.19 -2.08 4.29
C PRO A 330 0.62 -1.51 5.47
N PRO A 331 0.06 -0.59 6.26
CA PRO A 331 0.72 -0.10 7.47
C PRO A 331 1.10 -1.25 8.40
N GLY A 332 2.34 -1.26 8.92
CA GLY A 332 2.76 -2.24 9.93
C GLY A 332 3.08 -3.67 9.43
N THR A 333 3.30 -3.86 8.12
CA THR A 333 3.58 -5.18 7.51
C THR A 333 5.05 -5.45 7.18
N GLY A 334 5.97 -4.60 7.65
CA GLY A 334 7.41 -4.84 7.51
C GLY A 334 8.03 -4.41 6.18
N LYS A 335 7.49 -3.36 5.51
CA LYS A 335 8.07 -2.77 4.29
C LYS A 335 9.58 -2.51 4.39
N THR A 336 10.01 -1.81 5.43
CA THR A 336 11.43 -1.47 5.67
C THR A 336 12.28 -2.70 5.91
N THR A 337 11.75 -3.70 6.62
CA THR A 337 12.42 -4.99 6.83
C THR A 337 12.77 -5.66 5.50
N ILE A 338 11.83 -5.68 4.54
CA ILE A 338 12.09 -6.26 3.21
C ILE A 338 13.23 -5.53 2.50
N LEU A 339 13.22 -4.19 2.52
CA LEU A 339 14.28 -3.41 1.88
C LEU A 339 15.65 -3.73 2.50
N LYS A 340 15.72 -3.83 3.84
CA LYS A 340 16.95 -4.23 4.55
C LYS A 340 17.43 -5.64 4.17
N GLU A 341 16.52 -6.60 4.06
CA GLU A 341 16.87 -7.97 3.64
C GLU A 341 17.39 -8.02 2.19
N ILE A 342 16.78 -7.26 1.27
CA ILE A 342 17.28 -7.14 -0.11
C ILE A 342 18.67 -6.49 -0.12
N ILE A 343 18.92 -5.49 0.71
CA ILE A 343 20.24 -4.86 0.85
C ILE A 343 21.28 -5.89 1.33
N ALA A 344 20.95 -6.69 2.34
CA ALA A 344 21.83 -7.73 2.87
C ALA A 344 22.13 -8.82 1.83
N ASP A 345 21.12 -9.33 1.11
CA ASP A 345 21.31 -10.33 0.05
C ASP A 345 22.16 -9.79 -1.11
N ASN A 346 21.84 -8.60 -1.60
CA ASN A 346 22.61 -7.98 -2.70
C ASN A 346 24.05 -7.72 -2.32
N LEU A 347 24.32 -7.21 -1.11
CA LEU A 347 25.67 -6.98 -0.66
C LEU A 347 26.42 -8.31 -0.55
N THR A 348 25.83 -9.32 0.08
CA THR A 348 26.48 -10.63 0.27
C THR A 348 26.86 -11.27 -1.08
N ARG A 349 25.98 -11.18 -2.08
CA ARG A 349 26.28 -11.62 -3.46
C ARG A 349 27.37 -10.79 -4.11
N LYS A 350 27.36 -9.46 -3.94
CA LYS A 350 28.43 -8.58 -4.42
C LYS A 350 29.79 -8.95 -3.80
N ILE A 351 29.80 -9.32 -2.51
CA ILE A 351 31.03 -9.76 -1.85
C ILE A 351 31.51 -11.08 -2.44
N LYS A 352 30.61 -12.02 -2.77
CA LYS A 352 31.00 -13.23 -3.47
C LYS A 352 31.74 -12.91 -4.78
N ASP A 353 31.24 -11.96 -5.55
CA ASP A 353 31.91 -11.50 -6.79
C ASP A 353 33.30 -10.87 -6.50
N ILE A 354 33.42 -10.10 -5.41
CA ILE A 354 34.72 -9.54 -4.95
C ILE A 354 35.69 -10.64 -4.54
N VAL A 355 35.25 -11.63 -3.77
CA VAL A 355 36.08 -12.76 -3.33
C VAL A 355 36.58 -13.57 -4.53
N ASP A 356 35.74 -13.79 -5.54
CA ASP A 356 36.13 -14.53 -6.75
C ASP A 356 37.13 -13.77 -7.64
N ASN A 357 37.19 -12.44 -7.50
CA ASN A 357 38.06 -11.56 -8.27
C ASN A 357 39.11 -10.86 -7.39
N TRP A 358 39.37 -11.39 -6.20
CA TRP A 358 40.15 -10.72 -5.15
C TRP A 358 41.52 -10.20 -5.60
N ASP A 359 42.21 -10.98 -6.43
CA ASP A 359 43.59 -10.71 -6.88
C ASP A 359 43.68 -10.05 -8.26
N LYS A 360 42.54 -9.74 -8.90
CA LYS A 360 42.57 -9.05 -10.19
C LYS A 360 42.93 -7.57 -9.99
N PRO A 361 43.87 -7.02 -10.80
CA PRO A 361 44.31 -5.64 -10.64
C PRO A 361 43.26 -4.64 -11.12
N TRP A 362 43.35 -3.42 -10.60
CA TRP A 362 42.63 -2.26 -11.12
C TRP A 362 43.40 -1.66 -12.31
N GLU A 363 42.68 -1.15 -13.31
CA GLU A 363 43.26 -0.63 -14.56
C GLU A 363 42.98 0.87 -14.71
N GLU A 364 43.98 1.67 -15.11
CA GLU A 364 43.77 3.09 -15.40
C GLU A 364 42.97 3.27 -16.71
N PHE A 365 42.00 4.17 -16.71
CA PHE A 365 41.12 4.47 -17.84
C PHE A 365 40.80 5.97 -17.93
N GLY A 366 40.48 6.48 -19.13
CA GLY A 366 40.08 7.87 -19.37
C GLY A 366 41.22 8.81 -19.80
N TYR A 367 40.91 10.08 -20.01
CA TYR A 367 41.84 11.09 -20.55
C TYR A 367 41.91 12.33 -19.65
N ASN A 368 43.09 12.96 -19.59
CA ASN A 368 43.34 14.22 -18.87
C ASN A 368 42.80 14.21 -17.42
N ASN A 369 42.00 15.22 -17.03
CA ASN A 369 41.43 15.33 -15.69
C ASN A 369 40.29 14.32 -15.41
N GLN A 370 39.88 13.52 -16.40
CA GLN A 370 38.83 12.50 -16.30
C GLN A 370 39.39 11.08 -16.12
N LYS A 371 40.72 10.96 -15.89
CA LYS A 371 41.37 9.69 -15.56
C LYS A 371 40.80 9.08 -14.27
N VAL A 372 40.52 7.78 -14.32
CA VAL A 372 39.97 6.97 -13.23
C VAL A 372 40.64 5.60 -13.19
N TYR A 373 40.63 4.93 -12.04
CA TYR A 373 40.98 3.50 -11.96
C TYR A 373 39.71 2.66 -11.99
N SER A 374 39.62 1.78 -12.98
CA SER A 374 38.56 0.80 -13.13
C SER A 374 38.87 -0.42 -12.29
N SER A 375 37.93 -0.86 -11.47
CA SER A 375 38.02 -2.15 -10.81
C SER A 375 37.86 -3.31 -11.82
N PRO A 376 38.08 -4.57 -11.40
CA PRO A 376 37.78 -5.75 -12.22
C PRO A 376 36.33 -5.83 -12.74
N PHE A 377 35.40 -5.08 -12.13
CA PHE A 377 33.99 -5.01 -12.52
C PHE A 377 33.68 -3.97 -13.61
N LYS A 378 34.69 -3.20 -14.06
CA LYS A 378 34.63 -2.36 -15.27
C LYS A 378 33.50 -1.31 -15.30
N GLY A 379 33.02 -0.86 -14.14
CA GLY A 379 31.93 0.10 -14.04
C GLY A 379 30.54 -0.53 -14.28
N GLU A 380 30.41 -1.86 -14.23
CA GLU A 380 29.11 -2.51 -14.42
C GLU A 380 28.10 -2.16 -13.32
N CYS A 381 28.58 -1.71 -12.15
CA CYS A 381 27.76 -1.31 -11.01
C CYS A 381 26.77 -2.41 -10.57
N ASN A 382 27.12 -3.68 -10.74
CA ASN A 382 26.29 -4.82 -10.33
C ASN A 382 25.95 -4.74 -8.84
N LYS A 383 24.69 -5.00 -8.49
CA LYS A 383 24.16 -4.92 -7.13
C LYS A 383 24.34 -3.54 -6.45
N SER A 384 24.57 -2.48 -7.22
CA SER A 384 24.46 -1.10 -6.71
C SER A 384 23.01 -0.74 -6.40
N MET A 385 22.81 0.02 -5.34
CA MET A 385 21.47 0.22 -4.76
C MET A 385 21.26 1.67 -4.37
N ILE A 386 20.16 2.25 -4.87
CA ILE A 386 19.70 3.58 -4.48
C ILE A 386 18.32 3.47 -3.83
N LEU A 387 18.16 4.05 -2.65
CA LEU A 387 16.87 4.17 -1.98
C LEU A 387 16.32 5.59 -2.13
N THR A 388 15.05 5.72 -2.53
CA THR A 388 14.40 7.00 -2.78
C THR A 388 12.95 7.05 -2.32
N SER A 389 12.46 8.28 -2.10
CA SER A 389 11.06 8.60 -1.80
C SER A 389 10.78 10.06 -2.17
N THR A 390 9.51 10.44 -2.25
CA THR A 390 9.07 11.84 -2.30
C THR A 390 9.14 12.51 -0.93
N ASN A 391 9.07 11.74 0.16
CA ASN A 391 9.15 12.26 1.51
C ASN A 391 10.61 12.31 2.00
N ASN A 392 11.13 13.51 2.31
CA ASN A 392 12.49 13.67 2.83
C ASN A 392 12.67 12.87 4.14
N ASP A 393 11.67 12.91 5.03
CA ASP A 393 11.75 12.26 6.33
C ASP A 393 11.81 10.73 6.19
N ALA A 394 11.08 10.15 5.23
CA ALA A 394 11.07 8.70 5.00
C ALA A 394 12.46 8.19 4.55
N VAL A 395 13.07 8.85 3.56
CA VAL A 395 14.41 8.48 3.08
C VAL A 395 15.47 8.71 4.15
N ASP A 396 15.38 9.83 4.88
CA ASP A 396 16.34 10.16 5.92
C ASP A 396 16.25 9.20 7.11
N ASN A 397 15.04 8.75 7.48
CA ASN A 397 14.86 7.78 8.57
C ASN A 397 15.55 6.45 8.26
N ILE A 398 15.32 5.84 7.09
CA ILE A 398 15.98 4.58 6.73
C ILE A 398 17.48 4.80 6.57
N GLY A 399 17.91 5.90 5.95
CA GLY A 399 19.32 6.23 5.80
C GLY A 399 20.05 6.35 7.14
N LEU A 400 19.44 7.03 8.13
CA LEU A 400 19.97 7.14 9.49
C LEU A 400 19.96 5.81 10.25
N GLU A 401 18.89 5.02 10.10
CA GLU A 401 18.75 3.71 10.71
C GLU A 401 19.88 2.78 10.25
N LEU A 402 20.16 2.72 8.94
CA LEU A 402 21.28 1.94 8.40
C LEU A 402 22.63 2.37 8.98
N LEU A 403 22.87 3.69 9.17
CA LEU A 403 24.10 4.23 9.75
C LEU A 403 24.22 3.96 11.26
N ARG A 404 23.11 3.82 11.98
CA ARG A 404 23.06 3.53 13.42
C ARG A 404 23.09 2.05 13.75
N GLU A 405 22.68 1.20 12.81
CA GLU A 405 22.57 -0.25 13.04
C GLU A 405 23.78 -1.02 12.49
N ILE A 406 24.35 -0.61 11.35
CA ILE A 406 25.45 -1.34 10.70
C ILE A 406 26.80 -0.81 11.15
N GLU A 407 27.61 -1.69 11.71
CA GLU A 407 29.04 -1.48 11.94
C GLU A 407 29.80 -1.70 10.64
N TYR A 408 30.13 -0.60 9.98
CA TYR A 408 30.88 -0.59 8.72
C TYR A 408 31.76 0.66 8.69
N PHE A 409 33.07 0.44 8.75
CA PHE A 409 34.08 1.46 9.03
C PHE A 409 33.76 2.27 10.29
N SER A 410 33.47 1.58 11.41
CA SER A 410 33.05 2.19 12.67
C SER A 410 34.05 3.21 13.23
N GLU A 411 35.35 3.01 12.97
CA GLU A 411 36.45 3.92 13.33
C GLU A 411 36.32 5.31 12.67
N ILE A 412 35.69 5.38 11.50
CA ILE A 412 35.47 6.62 10.76
C ILE A 412 34.27 7.39 11.34
N ALA A 413 33.21 6.68 11.71
CA ALA A 413 31.98 7.30 12.23
C ALA A 413 32.22 8.16 13.49
N GLN A 414 33.12 7.72 14.37
CA GLN A 414 33.51 8.45 15.59
C GLN A 414 34.33 9.72 15.31
N ASN A 415 35.01 9.77 14.16
CA ASN A 415 35.88 10.87 13.74
C ASN A 415 35.22 11.81 12.71
N SER A 416 33.88 11.75 12.57
CA SER A 416 33.13 12.62 11.66
C SER A 416 33.46 14.10 11.92
N LEU A 417 33.78 14.86 10.86
CA LEU A 417 34.03 16.30 10.96
C LEU A 417 32.73 17.12 10.96
N SER A 418 31.58 16.48 10.78
CA SER A 418 30.25 17.12 10.81
C SER A 418 29.65 17.06 12.23
N PRO A 419 29.34 18.22 12.86
CA PRO A 419 28.68 18.27 14.17
C PRO A 419 27.32 17.55 14.19
N LYS A 420 26.60 17.55 13.06
CA LYS A 420 25.28 16.93 12.95
C LYS A 420 25.36 15.40 13.06
N TYR A 421 26.38 14.77 12.49
CA TYR A 421 26.58 13.32 12.58
C TYR A 421 27.10 12.88 13.96
N GLN A 422 27.89 13.71 14.63
CA GLN A 422 28.39 13.41 15.98
C GLN A 422 27.25 13.26 17.01
N ASN A 423 26.15 13.99 16.84
CA ASN A 423 25.00 13.95 17.75
C ASN A 423 24.08 12.73 17.54
N GLU A 424 24.30 11.93 16.49
CA GLU A 424 23.34 10.91 16.02
C GLU A 424 23.68 9.47 16.48
N ASN A 425 24.76 9.31 17.26
CA ASN A 425 25.28 8.01 17.75
C ASN A 425 25.42 6.96 16.62
N LEU A 426 26.16 7.31 15.56
CA LEU A 426 26.34 6.47 14.38
C LEU A 426 27.31 5.31 14.65
N LYS A 427 27.01 4.13 14.10
CA LYS A 427 27.87 2.94 14.17
C LYS A 427 28.79 2.78 12.98
N GLY A 428 28.51 3.41 11.85
CA GLY A 428 29.30 3.27 10.64
C GLY A 428 28.96 4.29 9.56
N ILE A 429 29.57 4.12 8.38
CA ILE A 429 29.38 4.96 7.19
C ILE A 429 28.77 4.19 6.02
N PHE A 430 27.95 3.16 6.30
CA PHE A 430 27.37 2.25 5.29
C PHE A 430 26.54 2.95 4.18
N CYS A 431 25.96 4.12 4.47
CA CYS A 431 25.08 4.84 3.56
C CYS A 431 25.63 6.23 3.18
N ALA A 432 25.65 6.52 1.88
CA ALA A 432 25.84 7.86 1.35
C ALA A 432 24.48 8.59 1.27
N ARG A 433 24.22 9.46 2.25
CA ARG A 433 23.04 10.34 2.28
C ARG A 433 23.27 11.55 1.38
N LEU A 434 22.65 11.55 0.20
CA LEU A 434 22.75 12.62 -0.79
C LEU A 434 21.46 13.47 -0.80
N GLY A 435 21.31 14.33 -1.81
CA GLY A 435 20.08 15.07 -2.06
C GLY A 435 20.29 16.58 -2.11
N LYS A 436 19.68 17.31 -1.17
CA LYS A 436 19.88 18.76 -1.04
C LYS A 436 21.33 19.05 -0.65
N LYS A 437 21.80 20.26 -0.98
CA LYS A 437 23.19 20.68 -0.75
C LYS A 437 23.66 20.43 0.70
N GLU A 438 22.82 20.73 1.68
CA GLU A 438 23.13 20.47 3.10
C GLU A 438 23.49 18.99 3.36
N ASN A 439 22.70 18.04 2.86
CA ASN A 439 22.97 16.61 3.01
C ASN A 439 24.28 16.20 2.33
N MET A 440 24.54 16.75 1.13
CA MET A 440 25.79 16.48 0.43
C MET A 440 27.01 17.04 1.16
N ASP A 441 26.88 18.23 1.77
CA ASP A 441 27.95 18.84 2.56
C ASP A 441 28.19 18.04 3.85
N ILE A 442 27.12 17.59 4.51
CA ILE A 442 27.18 16.69 5.68
C ILE A 442 27.85 15.37 5.31
N PHE A 443 27.48 14.75 4.19
CA PHE A 443 28.12 13.52 3.71
C PHE A 443 29.60 13.74 3.41
N ASN A 444 29.94 14.83 2.74
CA ASN A 444 31.32 15.15 2.40
C ASN A 444 32.20 15.30 3.65
N MET A 445 31.74 16.08 4.64
CA MET A 445 32.48 16.33 5.88
C MET A 445 32.40 15.17 6.87
N GLY A 446 31.28 14.45 6.91
CA GLY A 446 31.02 13.42 7.92
C GLY A 446 31.44 12.01 7.52
N ALA A 447 31.55 11.71 6.22
CA ALA A 447 31.85 10.36 5.74
C ALA A 447 32.93 10.33 4.64
N LEU A 448 32.80 11.11 3.57
CA LEU A 448 33.72 11.02 2.41
C LEU A 448 35.15 11.47 2.74
N LYS A 449 35.34 12.69 3.26
CA LYS A 449 36.68 13.18 3.65
C LYS A 449 37.30 12.35 4.77
N PRO A 450 36.58 12.03 5.86
CA PRO A 450 37.07 11.12 6.88
C PRO A 450 37.53 9.77 6.33
N LEU A 451 36.81 9.17 5.38
CA LEU A 451 37.24 7.94 4.73
C LEU A 451 38.53 8.11 3.91
N ILE A 452 38.65 9.19 3.13
CA ILE A 452 39.87 9.46 2.35
C ILE A 452 41.07 9.65 3.29
N GLU A 453 40.92 10.43 4.36
CA GLU A 453 41.97 10.65 5.36
C GLU A 453 42.34 9.37 6.09
N TYR A 454 41.35 8.57 6.48
CA TYR A 454 41.55 7.26 7.08
C TYR A 454 42.36 6.35 6.17
N LEU A 455 42.01 6.22 4.88
CA LEU A 455 42.74 5.35 3.95
C LEU A 455 44.17 5.86 3.66
N LYS A 456 44.40 7.18 3.66
CA LYS A 456 45.74 7.76 3.53
C LYS A 456 46.63 7.42 4.72
N ASN A 457 46.06 7.45 5.93
CA ASN A 457 46.77 7.26 7.19
C ASN A 457 46.80 5.81 7.69
N SER A 458 45.90 4.95 7.19
CA SER A 458 45.81 3.55 7.63
C SER A 458 47.12 2.82 7.33
N ASP A 459 47.68 2.18 8.36
CA ASP A 459 48.83 1.28 8.25
C ASP A 459 48.49 0.03 7.40
N VAL A 460 49.52 -0.80 7.15
CA VAL A 460 49.55 -1.92 6.21
C VAL A 460 48.28 -2.80 6.27
N TYR A 461 47.72 -3.13 5.10
CA TYR A 461 46.68 -4.15 4.92
C TYR A 461 47.09 -5.45 5.63
N ASP A 462 46.28 -5.90 6.60
CA ASP A 462 46.52 -7.12 7.35
C ASP A 462 46.15 -8.34 6.51
N GLU A 463 47.14 -8.93 5.85
CA GLU A 463 46.96 -10.06 4.94
C GLU A 463 46.54 -11.33 5.69
N GLU A 464 47.09 -11.59 6.88
CA GLU A 464 46.83 -12.80 7.66
C GLU A 464 45.39 -12.82 8.22
N ALA A 465 44.95 -11.71 8.82
CA ALA A 465 43.58 -11.57 9.27
C ALA A 465 42.59 -11.64 8.10
N THR A 466 42.96 -11.09 6.94
CA THR A 466 42.10 -11.11 5.75
C THR A 466 41.96 -12.52 5.16
N VAL A 467 43.02 -13.32 5.10
CA VAL A 467 42.94 -14.72 4.66
C VAL A 467 41.96 -15.51 5.53
N THR A 468 42.03 -15.34 6.86
CA THR A 468 41.10 -16.00 7.79
C THR A 468 39.63 -15.60 7.54
N LEU A 469 39.38 -14.31 7.25
CA LEU A 469 38.04 -13.82 6.90
C LEU A 469 37.53 -14.42 5.59
N LEU A 470 38.37 -14.45 4.55
CA LEU A 470 38.04 -15.02 3.25
C LEU A 470 37.71 -16.51 3.35
N ASP A 471 38.51 -17.28 4.10
CA ASP A 471 38.28 -18.70 4.31
C ASP A 471 36.99 -18.97 5.07
N SER A 472 36.71 -18.17 6.11
CA SER A 472 35.45 -18.25 6.87
C SER A 472 34.23 -17.97 5.98
N PHE A 473 34.30 -16.94 5.14
CA PHE A 473 33.23 -16.60 4.20
C PHE A 473 33.05 -17.69 3.14
N LYS A 474 34.13 -18.19 2.53
CA LYS A 474 34.07 -19.28 1.54
C LYS A 474 33.46 -20.55 2.14
N LYS A 475 33.85 -20.91 3.36
CA LYS A 475 33.28 -22.05 4.09
C LYS A 475 31.78 -21.88 4.32
N ASN A 476 31.35 -20.75 4.87
CA ASN A 476 29.92 -20.50 5.11
C ASN A 476 29.12 -20.45 3.80
N TRP A 477 29.70 -19.88 2.74
CA TRP A 477 29.09 -19.83 1.41
C TRP A 477 28.94 -21.24 0.81
N GLU A 478 29.96 -22.09 0.96
CA GLU A 478 29.93 -23.48 0.49
C GLU A 478 28.86 -24.29 1.24
N VAL A 479 28.85 -24.22 2.58
CA VAL A 479 27.86 -24.91 3.42
C VAL A 479 26.44 -24.55 2.99
N ILE A 480 26.16 -23.25 2.84
CA ILE A 480 24.81 -22.80 2.51
C ILE A 480 24.42 -23.12 1.05
N SER A 481 25.38 -23.10 0.12
CA SER A 481 25.15 -23.45 -1.29
C SER A 481 24.85 -24.94 -1.46
N ILE A 482 25.55 -25.80 -0.74
CA ILE A 482 25.31 -27.25 -0.74
C ILE A 482 23.93 -27.53 -0.11
N ALA A 483 23.63 -26.92 1.03
CA ALA A 483 22.34 -27.05 1.68
C ALA A 483 21.18 -26.60 0.76
N GLU A 484 21.34 -25.46 0.07
CA GLU A 484 20.37 -24.99 -0.91
C GLU A 484 20.12 -26.04 -2.00
N ALA A 485 21.18 -26.59 -2.60
CA ALA A 485 21.07 -27.55 -3.69
C ALA A 485 20.35 -28.84 -3.25
N GLU A 486 20.77 -29.42 -2.13
CA GLU A 486 20.19 -30.67 -1.59
C GLU A 486 18.73 -30.47 -1.15
N ILE A 487 18.41 -29.36 -0.48
CA ILE A 487 17.04 -29.05 -0.07
C ILE A 487 16.15 -28.79 -1.30
N LYS A 488 16.64 -28.07 -2.32
CA LYS A 488 15.88 -27.84 -3.55
C LYS A 488 15.55 -29.15 -4.28
N GLU A 489 16.53 -30.05 -4.38
CA GLU A 489 16.33 -31.37 -4.98
C GLU A 489 15.29 -32.17 -4.19
N TYR A 490 15.42 -32.22 -2.86
CA TYR A 490 14.43 -32.84 -1.97
C TYR A 490 13.03 -32.26 -2.17
N LEU A 491 12.88 -30.92 -2.15
CA LEU A 491 11.59 -30.25 -2.31
C LEU A 491 10.96 -30.51 -3.68
N SER A 492 11.77 -30.57 -4.74
CA SER A 492 11.30 -30.93 -6.08
C SER A 492 10.78 -32.36 -6.12
N ASN A 493 11.56 -33.33 -5.60
CA ASN A 493 11.16 -34.74 -5.54
C ASN A 493 9.90 -34.94 -4.68
N ARG A 494 9.80 -34.21 -3.56
CA ARG A 494 8.62 -34.20 -2.70
C ARG A 494 7.40 -33.71 -3.49
N ARG A 495 7.49 -32.53 -4.13
CA ARG A 495 6.37 -31.95 -4.88
C ARG A 495 5.85 -32.90 -5.95
N ASP A 496 6.74 -33.46 -6.77
CA ASP A 496 6.41 -34.41 -7.82
C ASP A 496 5.73 -35.68 -7.28
N THR A 497 6.18 -36.16 -6.12
CA THR A 497 5.61 -37.35 -5.48
C THR A 497 4.20 -37.06 -4.94
N LEU A 498 4.02 -35.93 -4.26
CA LEU A 498 2.73 -35.53 -3.70
C LEU A 498 1.69 -35.21 -4.80
N GLU A 499 2.10 -34.60 -5.92
CA GLU A 499 1.21 -34.37 -7.06
C GLU A 499 0.73 -35.68 -7.69
N LYS A 500 1.61 -36.69 -7.81
CA LYS A 500 1.22 -38.02 -8.31
C LYS A 500 0.20 -38.71 -7.41
N LEU A 501 0.32 -38.59 -6.09
CA LEU A 501 -0.66 -39.13 -5.14
C LEU A 501 -2.05 -38.51 -5.33
N LYS A 502 -2.09 -37.18 -5.54
CA LYS A 502 -3.33 -36.45 -5.81
C LYS A 502 -3.95 -36.87 -7.14
N GLN A 503 -3.16 -36.94 -8.21
CA GLN A 503 -3.63 -37.39 -9.54
C GLN A 503 -4.21 -38.81 -9.51
N LYS A 504 -3.65 -39.69 -8.67
CA LYS A 504 -4.10 -41.07 -8.48
C LYS A 504 -5.25 -41.21 -7.47
N ASN A 505 -5.77 -40.11 -6.93
CA ASN A 505 -6.83 -40.08 -5.91
C ASN A 505 -6.51 -40.93 -4.66
N ILE A 506 -5.23 -41.08 -4.31
CA ILE A 506 -4.80 -41.83 -3.11
C ILE A 506 -5.05 -40.97 -1.85
N VAL A 507 -4.80 -39.67 -1.96
CA VAL A 507 -5.05 -38.70 -0.90
C VAL A 507 -5.84 -37.52 -1.47
N ARG A 508 -6.80 -36.99 -0.69
CA ARG A 508 -7.67 -35.88 -1.09
C ARG A 508 -7.21 -34.52 -0.54
N ASP A 509 -6.71 -34.45 0.69
CA ASP A 509 -6.32 -33.22 1.39
C ASP A 509 -4.92 -33.34 2.04
N GLU A 510 -4.64 -32.58 3.12
CA GLU A 510 -3.33 -32.49 3.81
C GLU A 510 -2.74 -33.85 4.12
N ILE A 511 -1.47 -34.01 3.74
CA ILE A 511 -0.73 -35.26 3.81
C ILE A 511 0.10 -35.22 5.10
N THR A 512 -0.37 -35.91 6.14
CA THR A 512 0.36 -36.10 7.40
C THR A 512 0.99 -37.48 7.48
N THR A 513 2.01 -37.65 8.33
CA THR A 513 2.62 -38.95 8.60
C THR A 513 1.58 -39.97 9.05
N GLU A 514 0.70 -39.59 9.99
CA GLU A 514 -0.37 -40.47 10.51
C GLU A 514 -1.34 -40.93 9.42
N LEU A 515 -1.68 -40.03 8.49
CA LEU A 515 -2.57 -40.34 7.37
C LEU A 515 -1.91 -41.34 6.42
N ILE A 516 -0.63 -41.14 6.08
CA ILE A 516 0.09 -42.05 5.20
C ILE A 516 0.25 -43.43 5.85
N GLU A 517 0.60 -43.50 7.13
CA GLU A 517 0.68 -44.77 7.85
C GLU A 517 -0.66 -45.50 7.92
N LYS A 518 -1.76 -44.75 8.09
CA LYS A 518 -3.10 -45.31 8.06
C LYS A 518 -3.45 -45.85 6.67
N ILE A 519 -3.23 -45.06 5.62
CA ILE A 519 -3.50 -45.48 4.23
C ILE A 519 -2.66 -46.71 3.87
N ASN A 520 -1.39 -46.74 4.25
CA ASN A 520 -0.53 -47.90 4.02
C ASN A 520 -1.09 -49.17 4.68
N ARG A 521 -1.47 -49.08 5.96
CA ARG A 521 -2.07 -50.22 6.68
C ARG A 521 -3.38 -50.69 6.05
N ASP A 522 -4.25 -49.76 5.68
CA ASP A 522 -5.55 -50.07 5.08
C ASP A 522 -5.36 -50.75 3.72
N LEU A 523 -4.50 -50.21 2.85
CA LEU A 523 -4.19 -50.78 1.53
C LEU A 523 -3.48 -52.15 1.64
N GLN A 524 -2.55 -52.33 2.57
CA GLN A 524 -1.89 -53.62 2.79
C GLN A 524 -2.90 -54.68 3.26
N SER A 525 -3.82 -54.31 4.16
CA SER A 525 -4.89 -55.20 4.62
C SER A 525 -5.85 -55.60 3.50
N GLU A 526 -6.21 -54.64 2.64
CA GLU A 526 -7.05 -54.88 1.47
C GLU A 526 -6.35 -55.77 0.44
N TYR A 527 -5.09 -55.50 0.12
CA TYR A 527 -4.27 -56.30 -0.78
C TYR A 527 -4.19 -57.77 -0.34
N VAL A 528 -3.90 -58.02 0.94
CA VAL A 528 -3.84 -59.39 1.49
C VAL A 528 -5.17 -60.13 1.35
N LYS A 529 -6.31 -59.43 1.53
CA LYS A 529 -7.65 -60.03 1.37
C LYS A 529 -7.91 -60.43 -0.08
N ILE A 530 -7.59 -59.55 -1.04
CA ILE A 530 -7.80 -59.82 -2.47
C ILE A 530 -6.90 -60.95 -2.94
N CYS A 531 -5.60 -60.94 -2.59
CA CYS A 531 -4.68 -62.03 -2.94
C CYS A 531 -5.17 -63.39 -2.42
N LYS A 532 -5.72 -63.42 -1.20
CA LYS A 532 -6.32 -64.64 -0.66
C LYS A 532 -7.54 -65.07 -1.47
N HIS A 533 -8.42 -64.14 -1.84
CA HIS A 533 -9.59 -64.44 -2.65
C HIS A 533 -9.22 -64.94 -4.06
N VAL A 534 -8.21 -64.35 -4.70
CA VAL A 534 -7.62 -64.83 -5.97
C VAL A 534 -7.16 -66.27 -5.82
N SER A 535 -6.37 -66.59 -4.78
CA SER A 535 -5.91 -67.95 -4.51
C SER A 535 -7.06 -68.95 -4.33
N ASP A 536 -8.12 -68.56 -3.61
CA ASP A 536 -9.30 -69.42 -3.38
C ASP A 536 -10.05 -69.71 -4.70
N ILE A 537 -10.15 -68.72 -5.59
CA ILE A 537 -10.76 -68.87 -6.92
C ILE A 537 -9.88 -69.74 -7.84
N GLU A 538 -8.56 -69.56 -7.82
CA GLU A 538 -7.63 -70.38 -8.60
C GLU A 538 -7.68 -71.86 -8.21
N GLU A 539 -7.74 -72.15 -6.90
CA GLU A 539 -7.90 -73.51 -6.39
C GLU A 539 -9.24 -74.11 -6.85
N SER A 540 -10.32 -73.35 -6.72
CA SER A 540 -11.67 -73.77 -7.15
C SER A 540 -11.76 -74.00 -8.66
N SER A 541 -11.13 -73.13 -9.47
CA SER A 541 -11.06 -73.24 -10.93
C SER A 541 -10.23 -74.46 -11.35
N SER A 542 -9.11 -74.71 -10.67
CA SER A 542 -8.24 -75.86 -10.93
C SER A 542 -8.96 -77.18 -10.65
N LYS A 543 -9.69 -77.26 -9.53
CA LYS A 543 -10.54 -78.43 -9.21
C LYS A 543 -11.61 -78.66 -10.28
N CYS A 544 -12.32 -77.61 -10.70
CA CYS A 544 -13.35 -77.71 -11.73
C CYS A 544 -12.78 -78.15 -13.09
N ARG A 545 -11.55 -77.74 -13.44
CA ARG A 545 -10.84 -78.18 -14.65
C ARG A 545 -10.46 -79.66 -14.58
N ALA A 546 -9.99 -80.14 -13.43
CA ALA A 546 -9.66 -81.55 -13.24
C ALA A 546 -10.90 -82.44 -13.46
N GLU A 547 -12.03 -82.07 -12.84
CA GLU A 547 -13.32 -82.75 -13.02
C GLU A 547 -13.77 -82.75 -14.50
N LEU A 548 -13.58 -81.63 -15.21
CA LEU A 548 -13.94 -81.52 -16.63
C LEU A 548 -13.07 -82.41 -17.54
N VAL A 549 -11.80 -82.60 -17.20
CA VAL A 549 -10.91 -83.56 -17.88
C VAL A 549 -11.41 -85.00 -17.68
N GLU A 550 -11.80 -85.36 -16.45
CA GLU A 550 -12.37 -86.68 -16.16
C GLU A 550 -13.66 -86.93 -16.97
N ILE A 551 -14.57 -85.95 -17.02
CA ILE A 551 -15.80 -86.01 -17.83
C ILE A 551 -15.45 -86.19 -19.32
N ASN A 552 -14.45 -85.46 -19.84
CA ASN A 552 -14.05 -85.55 -21.24
C ASN A 552 -13.44 -86.92 -21.59
N VAL A 553 -12.65 -87.52 -20.70
CA VAL A 553 -12.13 -88.88 -20.88
C VAL A 553 -13.30 -89.88 -20.94
N ALA A 554 -14.23 -89.80 -19.99
CA ALA A 554 -15.41 -90.65 -19.96
C ALA A 554 -16.31 -90.49 -21.21
N LEU A 555 -16.46 -89.25 -21.70
CA LEU A 555 -17.21 -88.94 -22.92
C LEU A 555 -16.57 -89.59 -24.16
N ASN A 556 -15.24 -89.53 -24.29
CA ASN A 556 -14.50 -90.15 -25.39
C ASN A 556 -14.60 -91.69 -25.36
N ASP A 557 -14.58 -92.28 -24.17
CA ASP A 557 -14.81 -93.71 -23.97
C ASP A 557 -16.22 -94.11 -24.44
N ALA A 558 -17.24 -93.35 -24.02
CA ALA A 558 -18.62 -93.57 -24.45
C ALA A 558 -18.77 -93.42 -25.98
N LEU A 559 -18.13 -92.42 -26.59
CA LEU A 559 -18.12 -92.22 -28.05
C LEU A 559 -17.46 -93.39 -28.80
N THR A 560 -16.39 -93.95 -28.25
CA THR A 560 -15.68 -95.10 -28.83
C THR A 560 -16.55 -96.34 -28.81
N LYS A 561 -17.24 -96.60 -27.69
CA LYS A 561 -18.22 -97.69 -27.55
C LYS A 561 -19.40 -97.52 -28.51
N ILE A 562 -19.95 -96.31 -28.64
CA ILE A 562 -21.00 -95.99 -29.62
C ILE A 562 -20.55 -96.29 -31.06
N LYS A 563 -19.31 -95.93 -31.43
CA LYS A 563 -18.76 -96.21 -32.78
C LYS A 563 -18.54 -97.70 -33.02
N GLN A 564 -18.07 -98.45 -32.01
CA GLN A 564 -17.88 -99.89 -32.09
C GLN A 564 -19.22 -100.61 -32.28
N ASN A 565 -20.20 -100.37 -31.40
CA ASN A 565 -21.54 -100.94 -31.51
C ASN A 565 -22.23 -100.55 -32.83
N GLY A 566 -22.00 -99.32 -33.32
CA GLY A 566 -22.49 -98.87 -34.63
C GLY A 566 -21.92 -99.65 -35.82
N LYS A 567 -20.61 -99.91 -35.83
CA LYS A 567 -19.95 -100.74 -36.87
C LYS A 567 -20.37 -102.20 -36.78
N GLU A 568 -20.52 -102.72 -35.58
CA GLU A 568 -20.94 -104.10 -35.34
C GLU A 568 -22.39 -104.31 -35.80
N ASN A 569 -23.29 -103.39 -35.49
CA ASN A 569 -24.66 -103.38 -36.01
C ASN A 569 -24.73 -103.29 -37.54
N GLN A 570 -23.88 -102.47 -38.17
CA GLN A 570 -23.80 -102.44 -39.64
C GLN A 570 -23.33 -103.78 -40.21
N SER A 571 -22.34 -104.42 -39.59
CA SER A 571 -21.80 -105.70 -40.01
C SER A 571 -22.86 -106.81 -39.88
N ILE A 572 -23.56 -106.87 -38.74
CA ILE A 572 -24.68 -107.79 -38.51
C ILE A 572 -25.80 -107.56 -39.53
N ASN A 573 -26.17 -106.31 -39.83
CA ASN A 573 -27.18 -105.99 -40.84
C ASN A 573 -26.78 -106.47 -42.25
N VAL A 574 -25.53 -106.27 -42.67
CA VAL A 574 -25.02 -106.76 -43.97
C VAL A 574 -25.10 -108.28 -44.06
N ILE A 575 -24.81 -108.99 -42.97
CA ILE A 575 -24.92 -110.46 -42.89
C ILE A 575 -26.38 -110.89 -43.01
N ILE A 576 -27.28 -110.27 -42.24
CA ILE A 576 -28.74 -110.53 -42.30
C ILE A 576 -29.28 -110.30 -43.72
N ASP A 577 -28.93 -109.20 -44.37
CA ASP A 577 -29.37 -108.89 -45.74
C ASP A 577 -28.82 -109.90 -46.76
N THR A 578 -27.58 -110.35 -46.57
CA THR A 578 -26.97 -111.39 -47.41
C THR A 578 -27.73 -112.70 -47.28
N ILE A 579 -28.05 -113.14 -46.05
CA ILE A 579 -28.86 -114.35 -45.77
C ILE A 579 -30.25 -114.22 -46.43
N LYS A 580 -30.92 -113.07 -46.29
CA LYS A 580 -32.23 -112.80 -46.90
C LYS A 580 -32.21 -112.89 -48.42
N LYS A 581 -31.10 -112.50 -49.07
CA LYS A 581 -30.92 -112.56 -50.53
C LYS A 581 -30.79 -114.00 -51.04
N TYR A 582 -30.11 -114.88 -50.31
CA TYR A 582 -29.89 -116.28 -50.71
C TYR A 582 -31.13 -117.18 -50.54
N LYS A 583 -32.04 -116.88 -49.58
CA LYS A 583 -33.30 -117.64 -49.39
C LYS A 583 -34.26 -117.59 -50.59
N LYS A 584 -34.05 -116.71 -51.58
CA LYS A 584 -34.98 -116.49 -52.71
C LYS A 584 -34.64 -117.25 -54.01
N VAL A 585 -33.61 -118.10 -54.06
CA VAL A 585 -33.16 -118.75 -55.32
C VAL A 585 -33.54 -120.25 -55.37
N PRO A 586 -34.22 -120.78 -56.42
CA PRO A 586 -34.71 -122.17 -56.45
C PRO A 586 -33.67 -123.21 -56.90
N ILE A 587 -33.58 -124.30 -56.11
CA ILE A 587 -32.95 -125.63 -56.27
C ILE A 587 -32.15 -125.91 -57.56
N ILE A 588 -30.81 -125.82 -57.46
CA ILE A 588 -29.82 -126.59 -58.24
C ILE A 588 -28.74 -127.06 -57.26
N GLY A 589 -28.37 -128.34 -57.31
CA GLY A 589 -27.66 -129.10 -56.25
C GLY A 589 -26.32 -128.59 -55.71
N ASN A 590 -25.77 -127.46 -56.17
CA ASN A 590 -24.50 -126.89 -55.69
C ASN A 590 -24.63 -125.69 -54.72
N LEU A 591 -25.84 -125.21 -54.39
CA LEU A 591 -26.06 -124.05 -53.51
C LEU A 591 -26.31 -124.38 -52.02
N ILE A 592 -26.82 -125.58 -51.71
CA ILE A 592 -27.14 -126.00 -50.33
C ILE A 592 -25.87 -126.08 -49.46
N VAL A 593 -24.73 -126.45 -50.05
CA VAL A 593 -23.45 -126.60 -49.35
C VAL A 593 -22.81 -125.26 -48.95
N LYS A 594 -23.13 -124.16 -49.66
CA LYS A 594 -22.66 -122.81 -49.27
C LYS A 594 -23.56 -122.17 -48.20
N PHE A 595 -24.86 -122.44 -48.23
CA PHE A 595 -25.82 -121.87 -47.27
C PHE A 595 -25.59 -122.40 -45.85
N SER A 596 -25.39 -123.71 -45.70
CA SER A 596 -25.12 -124.34 -44.39
C SER A 596 -23.79 -123.93 -43.77
N LYS A 597 -22.86 -123.35 -44.55
CA LYS A 597 -21.57 -122.89 -44.05
C LYS A 597 -21.66 -121.50 -43.43
N ILE A 598 -22.45 -120.59 -44.01
CA ILE A 598 -22.63 -119.22 -43.52
C ILE A 598 -23.39 -119.17 -42.18
N GLU A 599 -24.46 -119.98 -42.02
CA GLU A 599 -25.20 -120.06 -40.74
C GLU A 599 -24.39 -120.75 -39.63
N LYS A 600 -23.55 -121.74 -39.96
CA LYS A 600 -22.65 -122.36 -38.97
C LYS A 600 -21.54 -121.44 -38.49
N GLU A 601 -21.09 -120.51 -39.33
CA GLU A 601 -20.02 -119.56 -39.01
C GLU A 601 -20.55 -118.29 -38.31
N ASN A 602 -21.82 -117.89 -38.52
CA ASN A 602 -22.33 -116.57 -38.04
C ASN A 602 -23.61 -116.63 -37.18
N GLY A 603 -24.25 -117.78 -37.01
CA GLY A 603 -25.52 -117.92 -36.27
C GLY A 603 -26.75 -117.85 -37.17
N THR A 604 -27.92 -118.22 -36.63
CA THR A 604 -29.20 -118.19 -37.34
C THR A 604 -29.73 -116.76 -37.46
N GLN A 605 -30.67 -116.53 -38.39
CA GLN A 605 -31.26 -115.19 -38.59
C GLN A 605 -31.92 -114.64 -37.31
N GLU A 606 -32.62 -115.48 -36.54
CA GLU A 606 -33.29 -115.07 -35.29
C GLU A 606 -32.27 -114.66 -34.21
N GLU A 607 -31.19 -115.43 -34.04
CA GLU A 607 -30.11 -115.10 -33.09
C GLU A 607 -29.39 -113.79 -33.44
N LEU A 608 -29.21 -113.52 -34.75
CA LEU A 608 -28.61 -112.27 -35.22
C LEU A 608 -29.55 -111.06 -35.08
N GLU A 609 -30.86 -111.25 -35.24
CA GLU A 609 -31.87 -110.21 -35.02
C GLU A 609 -32.02 -109.87 -33.52
N GLU A 610 -31.96 -110.87 -32.62
CA GLU A 610 -31.95 -110.66 -31.15
C GLU A 610 -30.70 -109.91 -30.68
N LYS A 611 -29.52 -110.32 -31.13
CA LYS A 611 -28.25 -109.65 -30.81
C LYS A 611 -28.19 -108.20 -31.33
N LEU A 612 -28.84 -107.93 -32.48
CA LEU A 612 -28.97 -106.58 -33.00
C LEU A 612 -29.89 -105.71 -32.12
N GLU A 613 -30.95 -106.29 -31.56
CA GLU A 613 -31.89 -105.59 -30.67
C GLU A 613 -31.24 -105.23 -29.33
N ASP A 614 -30.47 -106.16 -28.75
CA ASP A 614 -29.66 -105.93 -27.54
C ASP A 614 -28.60 -104.84 -27.77
N ASN A 615 -27.87 -104.91 -28.88
CA ASN A 615 -26.89 -103.89 -29.24
C ASN A 615 -27.55 -102.51 -29.45
N LYS A 616 -28.78 -102.43 -29.95
CA LYS A 616 -29.53 -101.15 -30.07
C LYS A 616 -29.93 -100.60 -28.69
N LEU A 617 -30.33 -101.45 -27.76
CA LEU A 617 -30.64 -101.07 -26.37
C LEU A 617 -29.41 -100.51 -25.66
N GLU A 618 -28.27 -101.20 -25.80
CA GLU A 618 -26.99 -100.78 -25.24
C GLU A 618 -26.50 -99.48 -25.89
N LEU A 619 -26.65 -99.34 -27.22
CA LEU A 619 -26.38 -98.11 -27.94
C LEU A 619 -27.22 -96.94 -27.42
N LYS A 620 -28.52 -97.16 -27.15
CA LYS A 620 -29.42 -96.15 -26.60
C LYS A 620 -28.99 -95.71 -25.19
N HIS A 621 -28.55 -96.66 -24.35
CA HIS A 621 -28.00 -96.36 -23.03
C HIS A 621 -26.74 -95.47 -23.13
N PHE A 622 -25.77 -95.82 -23.98
CA PHE A 622 -24.57 -95.00 -24.17
C PHE A 622 -24.86 -93.62 -24.78
N ILE A 623 -25.88 -93.50 -25.64
CA ILE A 623 -26.34 -92.20 -26.16
C ILE A 623 -26.90 -91.33 -25.03
N THR A 624 -27.70 -91.89 -24.12
CA THR A 624 -28.23 -91.15 -22.96
C THR A 624 -27.12 -90.75 -21.98
N VAL A 625 -26.17 -91.65 -21.68
CA VAL A 625 -24.99 -91.34 -20.85
C VAL A 625 -24.18 -90.19 -21.47
N LYS A 626 -23.95 -90.23 -22.79
CA LYS A 626 -23.29 -89.15 -23.53
C LYS A 626 -24.03 -87.82 -23.39
N GLN A 627 -25.36 -87.81 -23.50
CA GLN A 627 -26.16 -86.58 -23.38
C GLN A 627 -26.03 -85.95 -21.99
N ASN A 628 -26.11 -86.75 -20.92
CA ASN A 628 -25.94 -86.25 -19.55
C ASN A 628 -24.52 -85.72 -19.31
N MET A 629 -23.49 -86.43 -19.78
CA MET A 629 -22.09 -85.98 -19.67
C MET A 629 -21.81 -84.71 -20.46
N ILE A 630 -22.45 -84.50 -21.61
CA ILE A 630 -22.36 -83.24 -22.36
C ILE A 630 -22.96 -82.09 -21.56
N GLN A 631 -24.13 -82.30 -20.96
CA GLN A 631 -24.76 -81.27 -20.12
C GLN A 631 -23.87 -80.91 -18.92
N GLU A 632 -23.34 -81.91 -18.21
CA GLU A 632 -22.44 -81.69 -17.07
C GLU A 632 -21.13 -81.01 -17.51
N TYR A 633 -20.59 -81.37 -18.68
CA TYR A 633 -19.44 -80.72 -19.29
C TYR A 633 -19.72 -79.24 -19.60
N GLU A 634 -20.87 -78.92 -20.21
CA GLU A 634 -21.27 -77.55 -20.52
C GLU A 634 -21.44 -76.70 -19.26
N GLU A 635 -22.06 -77.25 -18.21
CA GLU A 635 -22.22 -76.56 -16.91
C GLU A 635 -20.87 -76.26 -16.25
N LYS A 636 -19.97 -77.25 -16.19
CA LYS A 636 -18.61 -77.08 -15.62
C LYS A 636 -17.76 -76.13 -16.46
N SER A 637 -17.86 -76.20 -17.80
CA SER A 637 -17.17 -75.29 -18.72
C SER A 637 -17.60 -73.85 -18.49
N LYS A 638 -18.92 -73.61 -18.36
CA LYS A 638 -19.46 -72.28 -18.06
C LYS A 638 -18.95 -71.74 -16.73
N LYS A 639 -18.92 -72.57 -15.69
CA LYS A 639 -18.41 -72.18 -14.36
C LYS A 639 -16.91 -71.84 -14.38
N ILE A 640 -16.11 -72.53 -15.19
CA ILE A 640 -14.69 -72.18 -15.41
C ILE A 640 -14.56 -70.82 -16.10
N ASP A 641 -15.43 -70.51 -17.07
CA ASP A 641 -15.42 -69.21 -17.74
C ASP A 641 -15.86 -68.08 -16.80
N GLU A 642 -16.82 -68.33 -15.90
CA GLU A 642 -17.19 -67.41 -14.82
C GLU A 642 -15.98 -67.13 -13.89
N TYR A 643 -15.28 -68.16 -13.42
CA TYR A 643 -14.06 -67.99 -12.61
C TYR A 643 -12.95 -67.24 -13.36
N LYS A 644 -12.79 -67.42 -14.68
CA LYS A 644 -11.81 -66.66 -15.46
C LYS A 644 -12.14 -65.17 -15.48
N VAL A 645 -13.42 -64.81 -15.62
CA VAL A 645 -13.86 -63.41 -15.60
C VAL A 645 -13.64 -62.81 -14.22
N GLU A 646 -13.99 -63.53 -13.16
CA GLU A 646 -13.79 -63.10 -11.78
C GLU A 646 -12.31 -62.95 -11.43
N LEU A 647 -11.46 -63.93 -11.78
CA LEU A 647 -10.00 -63.84 -11.61
C LEU A 647 -9.41 -62.66 -12.35
N LYS A 648 -9.88 -62.38 -13.57
CA LYS A 648 -9.41 -61.21 -14.32
C LYS A 648 -9.74 -59.92 -13.57
N SER A 649 -10.99 -59.78 -13.08
CA SER A 649 -11.42 -58.62 -12.30
C SER A 649 -10.61 -58.46 -11.01
N GLN A 650 -10.43 -59.54 -10.24
CA GLN A 650 -9.71 -59.50 -8.96
C GLN A 650 -8.21 -59.24 -9.15
N ASN A 651 -7.58 -59.79 -10.20
CA ASN A 651 -6.19 -59.49 -10.53
C ASN A 651 -6.00 -58.04 -10.97
N GLU A 652 -6.93 -57.47 -11.75
CA GLU A 652 -6.92 -56.04 -12.09
C GLU A 652 -7.02 -55.17 -10.83
N GLU A 653 -7.86 -55.54 -9.86
CA GLU A 653 -7.99 -54.86 -8.58
C GLU A 653 -6.72 -55.00 -7.72
N CYS A 654 -6.11 -56.19 -7.67
CA CYS A 654 -4.84 -56.44 -6.99
C CYS A 654 -3.71 -55.57 -7.54
N SER A 655 -3.53 -55.55 -8.87
CA SER A 655 -2.52 -54.71 -9.54
C SER A 655 -2.76 -53.22 -9.28
N TYR A 656 -4.02 -52.79 -9.18
CA TYR A 656 -4.35 -51.41 -8.85
C TYR A 656 -3.96 -51.04 -7.41
N ILE A 657 -4.13 -51.93 -6.44
CA ILE A 657 -3.69 -51.70 -5.06
C ILE A 657 -2.16 -51.75 -4.95
N GLU A 658 -1.48 -52.67 -5.64
CA GLU A 658 0.00 -52.70 -5.71
C GLU A 658 0.57 -51.39 -6.23
N GLU A 659 -0.02 -50.84 -7.29
CA GLU A 659 0.38 -49.54 -7.83
C GLU A 659 0.27 -48.44 -6.76
N LYS A 660 -0.83 -48.42 -5.98
CA LYS A 660 -1.00 -47.45 -4.87
C LYS A 660 0.03 -47.64 -3.76
N LEU A 661 0.30 -48.89 -3.35
CA LEU A 661 1.33 -49.20 -2.33
C LEU A 661 2.71 -48.72 -2.79
N THR A 662 3.07 -48.94 -4.06
CA THR A 662 4.32 -48.45 -4.66
C THR A 662 4.45 -46.91 -4.56
N HIS A 663 3.34 -46.19 -4.69
CA HIS A 663 3.33 -44.73 -4.53
C HIS A 663 3.49 -44.29 -3.08
N ILE A 664 2.93 -45.03 -2.13
CA ILE A 664 3.09 -44.77 -0.69
C ILE A 664 4.55 -45.03 -0.25
N GLU A 665 5.19 -46.10 -0.74
CA GLU A 665 6.61 -46.37 -0.50
C GLU A 665 7.52 -45.23 -0.96
N LYS A 666 7.20 -44.58 -2.08
CA LYS A 666 7.93 -43.38 -2.54
C LYS A 666 7.85 -42.24 -1.54
N VAL A 667 6.74 -42.09 -0.81
CA VAL A 667 6.65 -41.07 0.23
C VAL A 667 7.52 -41.42 1.43
N GLN A 668 7.62 -42.70 1.79
CA GLN A 668 8.55 -43.13 2.82
C GLN A 668 10.00 -42.75 2.45
N GLY A 669 10.40 -42.96 1.19
CA GLY A 669 11.71 -42.52 0.71
C GLY A 669 11.94 -41.00 0.79
N ILE A 670 10.88 -40.19 0.63
CA ILE A 670 10.94 -38.75 0.89
C ILE A 670 11.18 -38.47 2.38
N ILE A 671 10.46 -39.14 3.28
CA ILE A 671 10.63 -38.98 4.73
C ILE A 671 12.05 -39.38 5.16
N ASP A 672 12.58 -40.50 4.65
CA ASP A 672 13.94 -40.96 4.95
C ASP A 672 14.99 -39.95 4.47
N THR A 673 14.79 -39.37 3.28
CA THR A 673 15.65 -38.29 2.76
C THR A 673 15.57 -37.03 3.62
N TYR A 674 14.37 -36.67 4.09
CA TYR A 674 14.16 -35.57 5.01
C TYR A 674 14.91 -35.80 6.33
N ASP A 675 14.82 -36.98 6.92
CA ASP A 675 15.47 -37.29 8.21
C ASP A 675 16.99 -37.18 8.08
N TYR A 676 17.56 -37.66 6.97
CA TYR A 676 18.97 -37.46 6.65
C TYR A 676 19.35 -35.98 6.57
N LEU A 677 18.58 -35.16 5.84
CA LEU A 677 18.86 -33.72 5.71
C LEU A 677 18.70 -32.99 7.05
N LYS A 678 17.70 -33.36 7.84
CA LYS A 678 17.45 -32.82 9.17
C LYS A 678 18.60 -33.14 10.12
N GLU A 679 19.12 -34.36 10.09
CA GLU A 679 20.28 -34.74 10.90
C GLU A 679 21.54 -34.00 10.45
N LYS A 680 21.74 -33.83 9.13
CA LYS A 680 22.92 -33.16 8.56
C LYS A 680 22.96 -31.66 8.85
N TYR A 681 21.82 -30.98 8.77
CA TYR A 681 21.73 -29.51 8.86
C TYR A 681 21.05 -28.98 10.12
N HIS A 682 20.46 -29.86 10.93
CA HIS A 682 19.81 -29.54 12.20
C HIS A 682 18.67 -28.49 12.13
N PHE A 683 17.97 -28.39 11.00
CA PHE A 683 16.78 -27.53 10.89
C PHE A 683 15.58 -28.15 11.63
N SER A 684 14.62 -27.31 12.00
CA SER A 684 13.52 -27.66 12.92
C SER A 684 12.20 -28.01 12.24
N CYS A 685 11.97 -27.53 11.01
CA CYS A 685 10.70 -27.75 10.31
C CYS A 685 10.43 -29.24 9.99
N SER A 686 9.15 -29.61 9.90
CA SER A 686 8.69 -30.96 9.57
C SER A 686 8.79 -31.25 8.06
N TRP A 687 8.77 -32.53 7.66
CA TRP A 687 8.92 -32.94 6.25
C TRP A 687 7.77 -32.43 5.35
N ASP A 688 6.59 -32.28 5.94
CA ASP A 688 5.35 -31.79 5.34
C ASP A 688 5.22 -30.26 5.40
N ALA A 689 6.19 -29.55 5.99
CA ALA A 689 6.19 -28.10 6.07
C ALA A 689 6.12 -27.43 4.69
N LYS A 690 5.69 -26.16 4.68
CA LYS A 690 5.75 -25.31 3.49
C LYS A 690 7.21 -25.10 3.07
N GLU A 691 7.44 -25.02 1.76
CA GLU A 691 8.79 -24.95 1.18
C GLU A 691 9.63 -23.80 1.71
N TYR A 692 9.05 -22.61 1.86
CA TYR A 692 9.76 -21.44 2.39
C TYR A 692 10.28 -21.64 3.83
N LEU A 693 9.67 -22.54 4.64
CA LEU A 693 10.11 -22.79 6.02
C LEU A 693 11.44 -23.53 6.08
N PHE A 694 11.74 -24.40 5.10
CA PHE A 694 13.03 -25.07 5.01
C PHE A 694 14.16 -24.05 4.85
N PHE A 695 13.96 -23.09 3.95
CA PHE A 695 14.97 -22.06 3.69
C PHE A 695 14.97 -20.91 4.70
N ASN A 696 13.92 -20.74 5.51
CA ASN A 696 13.83 -19.72 6.56
C ASN A 696 13.98 -20.27 7.98
N ASP A 697 14.44 -21.52 8.10
CA ASP A 697 14.83 -22.04 9.40
C ASP A 697 15.96 -21.19 10.01
N ILE A 698 15.91 -21.03 11.33
CA ILE A 698 16.82 -20.15 12.08
C ILE A 698 18.29 -20.51 11.85
N VAL A 699 18.60 -21.79 11.60
CA VAL A 699 19.96 -22.24 11.28
C VAL A 699 20.48 -21.53 10.03
N PHE A 700 19.69 -21.51 8.95
CA PHE A 700 20.09 -20.85 7.70
C PHE A 700 20.00 -19.33 7.81
N VAL A 701 19.08 -18.77 8.61
CA VAL A 701 19.03 -17.32 8.87
C VAL A 701 20.34 -16.85 9.52
N ASN A 702 20.83 -17.59 10.52
CA ASN A 702 22.08 -17.28 11.19
C ASN A 702 23.28 -17.33 10.23
N ILE A 703 23.39 -18.36 9.39
CA ILE A 703 24.48 -18.46 8.41
C ILE A 703 24.43 -17.29 7.40
N ARG A 704 23.25 -16.93 6.90
CA ARG A 704 23.07 -15.76 6.00
C ARG A 704 23.45 -14.44 6.67
N ASN A 705 23.12 -14.29 7.95
CA ASN A 705 23.51 -13.12 8.71
C ASN A 705 25.02 -13.07 8.93
N GLU A 706 25.64 -14.19 9.28
CA GLU A 706 27.10 -14.29 9.38
C GLU A 706 27.78 -13.97 8.05
N LEU A 707 27.26 -14.46 6.92
CA LEU A 707 27.78 -14.13 5.59
C LEU A 707 27.69 -12.63 5.29
N PHE A 708 26.59 -11.98 5.68
CA PHE A 708 26.44 -10.53 5.55
C PHE A 708 27.47 -9.78 6.40
N ILE A 709 27.65 -10.15 7.68
CA ILE A 709 28.62 -9.52 8.59
C ILE A 709 30.07 -9.74 8.15
N LEU A 710 30.43 -10.98 7.77
CA LEU A 710 31.74 -11.28 7.17
C LEU A 710 31.93 -10.48 5.88
N GLY A 711 30.87 -10.33 5.09
CA GLY A 711 30.89 -9.59 3.84
C GLY A 711 31.21 -8.11 4.02
N LEU A 712 30.64 -7.46 5.05
CA LEU A 712 31.00 -6.09 5.41
C LEU A 712 32.50 -5.95 5.68
N ARG A 713 33.07 -6.84 6.50
CA ARG A 713 34.49 -6.84 6.86
C ARG A 713 35.40 -7.14 5.66
N ILE A 714 35.00 -8.06 4.79
CA ILE A 714 35.72 -8.37 3.55
C ILE A 714 35.72 -7.16 2.60
N ASN A 715 34.61 -6.43 2.50
CA ASN A 715 34.54 -5.22 1.70
C ASN A 715 35.51 -4.14 2.22
N GLU A 716 35.57 -3.94 3.54
CA GLU A 716 36.55 -3.03 4.16
C GLU A 716 37.99 -3.45 3.84
N ALA A 717 38.31 -4.74 3.97
CA ALA A 717 39.62 -5.28 3.65
C ALA A 717 39.97 -5.10 2.16
N TYR A 718 39.00 -5.29 1.26
CA TYR A 718 39.19 -5.08 -0.18
C TYR A 718 39.47 -3.61 -0.51
N ILE A 719 38.79 -2.68 0.17
CA ILE A 719 39.03 -1.24 0.04
C ILE A 719 40.44 -0.88 0.56
N LYS A 720 40.84 -1.44 1.71
CA LYS A 720 42.20 -1.25 2.27
C LYS A 720 43.29 -1.80 1.34
N LYS A 721 43.07 -2.98 0.73
CA LYS A 721 43.97 -3.59 -0.26
C LYS A 721 44.20 -2.68 -1.47
N ASN A 722 43.13 -2.09 -2.01
CA ASN A 722 43.14 -1.26 -3.23
C ASN A 722 43.07 0.25 -2.93
N LYS A 723 43.60 0.69 -1.78
CA LYS A 723 43.39 2.05 -1.28
C LYS A 723 43.92 3.14 -2.21
N LYS A 724 45.01 2.89 -2.95
CA LYS A 724 45.63 3.90 -3.83
C LYS A 724 44.69 4.30 -4.96
N GLU A 725 44.13 3.31 -5.63
CA GLU A 725 43.22 3.45 -6.77
C GLU A 725 41.88 4.03 -6.32
N ILE A 726 41.37 3.58 -5.17
CA ILE A 726 40.12 4.07 -4.58
C ILE A 726 40.26 5.53 -4.15
N ILE A 727 41.34 5.92 -3.44
CA ILE A 727 41.57 7.32 -3.06
C ILE A 727 41.61 8.21 -4.31
N PHE A 728 42.33 7.80 -5.35
CA PHE A 728 42.43 8.57 -6.60
C PHE A 728 41.08 8.82 -7.27
N ASN A 729 40.15 7.87 -7.17
CA ASN A 729 38.78 8.05 -7.65
C ASN A 729 37.97 8.92 -6.67
N LEU A 730 37.99 8.63 -5.37
CA LEU A 730 37.21 9.37 -4.36
C LEU A 730 37.55 10.87 -4.30
N GLU A 731 38.82 11.24 -4.48
CA GLU A 731 39.24 12.64 -4.55
C GLU A 731 38.60 13.41 -5.71
N LYS A 732 38.11 12.72 -6.75
CA LYS A 732 37.39 13.33 -7.88
C LYS A 732 35.88 13.41 -7.67
N VAL A 733 35.33 12.75 -6.65
CA VAL A 733 33.90 12.79 -6.34
C VAL A 733 33.51 14.18 -5.83
N TYR A 734 34.31 14.77 -4.94
CA TYR A 734 34.02 16.10 -4.37
C TYR A 734 35.30 16.91 -4.08
N PRO A 735 36.12 17.26 -5.10
CA PRO A 735 37.32 18.08 -4.90
C PRO A 735 36.95 19.49 -4.42
N ASP A 736 36.18 20.24 -5.21
CA ASP A 736 35.49 21.48 -4.78
C ASP A 736 33.97 21.39 -4.92
N LYS A 737 33.50 20.62 -5.92
CA LYS A 737 32.08 20.35 -6.19
C LYS A 737 31.88 18.90 -6.62
N TRP A 738 30.65 18.41 -6.44
CA TRP A 738 30.21 17.08 -6.86
C TRP A 738 30.55 16.79 -8.33
N PHE A 739 31.35 15.74 -8.58
CA PHE A 739 31.80 15.28 -9.89
C PHE A 739 32.36 16.39 -10.81
N GLN A 740 32.95 17.45 -10.25
CA GLN A 740 33.46 18.60 -11.01
C GLN A 740 34.38 18.22 -12.18
N PRO A 741 35.31 17.25 -12.08
CA PRO A 741 36.16 16.87 -13.21
C PRO A 741 35.39 16.30 -14.42
N PHE A 742 34.15 15.87 -14.20
CA PHE A 742 33.27 15.29 -15.21
C PHE A 742 32.16 16.26 -15.67
N TYR A 743 32.20 17.52 -15.26
CA TYR A 743 31.23 18.51 -15.71
C TYR A 743 31.38 18.79 -17.21
N ARG A 744 30.28 18.65 -17.96
CA ARG A 744 30.16 19.00 -19.38
C ARG A 744 28.89 19.80 -19.58
N ARG A 745 28.96 20.95 -20.27
CA ARG A 745 27.79 21.80 -20.48
C ARG A 745 26.86 21.26 -21.58
N GLU A 746 27.41 20.60 -22.60
CA GLU A 746 26.66 19.98 -23.70
C GLU A 746 25.91 18.70 -23.30
N ASN A 747 26.22 18.12 -22.11
CA ASN A 747 25.66 16.85 -21.63
C ASN A 747 25.79 15.65 -22.59
N LYS A 748 26.66 15.71 -23.61
CA LYS A 748 26.87 14.59 -24.54
C LYS A 748 27.62 13.43 -23.87
N TYR A 749 26.97 12.27 -23.83
CA TYR A 749 27.48 11.03 -23.26
C TYR A 749 28.16 10.17 -24.34
N ASP A 750 29.47 10.40 -24.57
CA ASP A 750 30.26 9.44 -25.34
C ASP A 750 30.58 8.18 -24.51
N ASP A 751 31.01 7.10 -25.18
CA ASP A 751 31.29 5.81 -24.52
C ASP A 751 32.37 5.91 -23.44
N THR A 752 33.40 6.73 -23.67
CA THR A 752 34.50 6.89 -22.71
C THR A 752 34.01 7.61 -21.46
N TYR A 753 33.30 8.72 -21.62
CA TYR A 753 32.73 9.49 -20.53
C TYR A 753 31.74 8.66 -19.71
N THR A 754 30.85 7.95 -20.40
CA THR A 754 29.88 7.03 -19.80
C THR A 754 30.58 5.99 -18.93
N LYS A 755 31.65 5.38 -19.46
CA LYS A 755 32.44 4.40 -18.72
C LYS A 755 33.17 5.01 -17.53
N CYS A 756 33.77 6.21 -17.66
CA CYS A 756 34.40 6.89 -16.52
C CYS A 756 33.40 7.18 -15.39
N ILE A 757 32.21 7.70 -15.72
CA ILE A 757 31.15 7.97 -14.73
C ILE A 757 30.70 6.68 -14.05
N LYS A 758 30.51 5.60 -14.82
CA LYS A 758 30.18 4.28 -14.30
C LYS A 758 31.24 3.74 -13.33
N VAL A 759 32.53 3.86 -13.66
CA VAL A 759 33.64 3.47 -12.77
C VAL A 759 33.65 4.30 -11.47
N MET A 760 33.38 5.60 -11.56
CA MET A 760 33.30 6.46 -10.39
C MET A 760 32.14 6.07 -9.45
N TRP A 761 30.97 5.79 -10.03
CA TRP A 761 29.83 5.29 -9.25
C TRP A 761 30.09 3.91 -8.66
N GLU A 762 30.73 3.01 -9.41
CA GLU A 762 31.15 1.72 -8.88
C GLU A 762 32.07 1.86 -7.66
N THR A 763 33.03 2.79 -7.71
CA THR A 763 33.89 3.11 -6.56
C THR A 763 33.06 3.67 -5.39
N MET A 764 32.10 4.55 -5.67
CA MET A 764 31.18 5.07 -4.66
C MET A 764 30.37 3.95 -4.00
N PHE A 765 29.78 3.02 -4.76
CA PHE A 765 29.02 1.89 -4.21
C PHE A 765 29.90 0.82 -3.57
N LEU A 766 31.19 0.79 -3.87
CA LEU A 766 32.14 -0.05 -3.14
C LEU A 766 32.34 0.52 -1.72
N CYS A 767 32.56 1.84 -1.62
CA CYS A 767 32.81 2.52 -0.35
C CYS A 767 31.54 2.75 0.46
N PHE A 768 30.41 3.01 -0.20
CA PHE A 768 29.11 3.32 0.39
C PHE A 768 28.06 2.43 -0.29
N PRO A 769 27.82 1.21 0.22
CA PRO A 769 26.95 0.23 -0.43
C PRO A 769 25.54 0.71 -0.79
N ILE A 770 25.02 1.70 -0.05
CA ILE A 770 23.70 2.31 -0.28
C ILE A 770 23.81 3.81 -0.48
N VAL A 771 23.12 4.33 -1.49
CA VAL A 771 22.88 5.76 -1.65
C VAL A 771 21.42 6.07 -1.34
N THR A 772 21.18 7.10 -0.52
CA THR A 772 19.83 7.61 -0.25
C THR A 772 19.66 9.01 -0.83
N THR A 773 18.54 9.26 -1.50
CA THR A 773 18.21 10.59 -2.04
C THR A 773 16.71 10.73 -2.25
N THR A 774 16.17 11.95 -2.22
CA THR A 774 14.79 12.19 -2.62
C THR A 774 14.63 12.31 -4.12
N LEU A 775 13.42 12.02 -4.62
CA LEU A 775 13.12 12.12 -6.05
C LEU A 775 13.38 13.52 -6.60
N HIS A 776 13.01 14.57 -5.84
CA HIS A 776 13.28 15.96 -6.22
C HIS A 776 14.78 16.32 -6.32
N SER A 777 15.66 15.46 -5.81
CA SER A 777 17.11 15.66 -5.90
C SER A 777 17.78 14.75 -6.94
N PHE A 778 17.00 13.99 -7.71
CA PHE A 778 17.47 13.03 -8.72
C PHE A 778 17.75 13.72 -10.07
N ASP A 779 18.44 14.85 -10.02
CA ASP A 779 18.74 15.67 -11.18
C ASP A 779 19.95 15.17 -11.98
N LYS A 780 20.05 15.60 -13.25
CA LYS A 780 21.14 15.18 -14.15
C LYS A 780 22.55 15.61 -13.71
N SER A 781 22.68 16.63 -12.85
CA SER A 781 23.99 17.12 -12.37
C SER A 781 24.57 16.24 -11.27
N LYS A 782 23.71 15.63 -10.46
CA LYS A 782 24.10 14.68 -9.42
C LYS A 782 24.12 13.26 -9.94
N PHE A 783 23.11 12.89 -10.70
CA PHE A 783 22.90 11.55 -11.26
C PHE A 783 22.81 11.66 -12.79
N HIS A 784 23.94 11.45 -13.46
CA HIS A 784 24.05 11.55 -14.92
C HIS A 784 22.97 10.71 -15.65
N MET A 785 22.42 11.21 -16.77
CA MET A 785 21.37 10.55 -17.57
C MET A 785 21.94 9.42 -18.43
N ILE A 786 22.50 8.40 -17.78
CA ILE A 786 23.09 7.22 -18.41
C ILE A 786 22.14 6.03 -18.17
N SER A 787 21.80 5.30 -19.23
CA SER A 787 20.96 4.11 -19.13
C SER A 787 21.65 3.03 -18.29
N GLY A 788 20.93 2.48 -17.30
CA GLY A 788 21.48 1.47 -16.39
C GLY A 788 22.77 1.93 -15.70
N LEU A 789 22.81 3.18 -15.23
CA LEU A 789 23.91 3.72 -14.44
C LEU A 789 24.07 2.97 -13.11
N PHE A 790 22.96 2.48 -12.54
CA PHE A 790 22.90 1.69 -11.33
C PHE A 790 22.12 0.39 -11.58
N ASP A 791 22.33 -0.60 -10.74
CA ASP A 791 21.63 -1.87 -10.84
C ASP A 791 20.19 -1.74 -10.35
N THR A 792 19.99 -1.32 -9.10
CA THR A 792 18.69 -1.31 -8.45
C THR A 792 18.33 0.07 -7.88
N ILE A 793 17.12 0.53 -8.18
CA ILE A 793 16.48 1.63 -7.47
C ILE A 793 15.29 1.12 -6.65
N MET A 794 15.24 1.52 -5.39
CA MET A 794 14.22 1.15 -4.41
C MET A 794 13.38 2.38 -4.09
N PHE A 795 12.07 2.30 -4.30
CA PHE A 795 11.14 3.35 -3.88
C PHE A 795 10.46 2.94 -2.58
N ASP A 796 10.42 3.84 -1.61
CA ASP A 796 9.58 3.73 -0.42
C ASP A 796 8.49 4.80 -0.42
N GLU A 797 7.34 4.48 0.16
CA GLU A 797 6.12 5.32 0.19
C GLU A 797 5.67 5.76 -1.23
N ALA A 798 5.83 4.90 -2.23
CA ALA A 798 5.54 5.21 -3.64
C ALA A 798 4.08 5.55 -3.94
N GLY A 799 3.16 5.22 -3.02
CA GLY A 799 1.75 5.62 -3.09
C GLY A 799 1.55 7.13 -3.08
N GLN A 800 2.48 7.88 -2.47
CA GLN A 800 2.44 9.34 -2.35
C GLN A 800 3.10 10.11 -3.51
N ALA A 801 3.78 9.40 -4.41
CA ALA A 801 4.54 10.02 -5.49
C ALA A 801 3.71 10.16 -6.76
N LEU A 802 3.81 11.30 -7.46
CA LEU A 802 3.15 11.50 -8.75
C LEU A 802 3.79 10.60 -9.82
N LEU A 803 2.98 10.04 -10.71
CA LEU A 803 3.41 9.01 -11.67
C LEU A 803 4.68 9.39 -12.48
N HIS A 804 4.77 10.62 -12.96
CA HIS A 804 5.87 11.06 -13.84
C HIS A 804 7.22 11.18 -13.13
N THR A 805 7.25 11.35 -11.81
CA THR A 805 8.50 11.64 -11.06
C THR A 805 9.45 10.44 -11.02
N ALA A 806 8.96 9.23 -11.25
CA ALA A 806 9.79 8.01 -11.28
C ALA A 806 10.46 7.76 -12.64
N VAL A 807 10.00 8.38 -13.72
CA VAL A 807 10.41 8.02 -15.10
C VAL A 807 11.91 8.24 -15.35
N ALA A 808 12.43 9.41 -15.01
CA ALA A 808 13.86 9.70 -15.20
C ALA A 808 14.78 8.90 -14.26
N PRO A 809 14.43 8.67 -12.97
CA PRO A 809 15.16 7.71 -12.13
C PRO A 809 15.18 6.29 -12.69
N LEU A 810 14.04 5.78 -13.18
CA LEU A 810 13.94 4.42 -13.75
C LEU A 810 14.82 4.25 -14.99
N TYR A 811 15.01 5.29 -15.80
CA TYR A 811 15.95 5.25 -16.93
C TYR A 811 17.39 4.88 -16.52
N ARG A 812 17.81 5.33 -15.34
CA ARG A 812 19.18 5.13 -14.84
C ARG A 812 19.35 3.81 -14.09
N ALA A 813 18.31 3.01 -13.93
CA ALA A 813 18.33 1.74 -13.21
C ALA A 813 18.09 0.56 -14.15
N ARG A 814 18.67 -0.61 -13.84
CA ARG A 814 18.37 -1.86 -14.55
C ARG A 814 17.17 -2.59 -13.95
N LYS A 815 17.01 -2.49 -12.64
CA LYS A 815 15.95 -3.09 -11.85
C LYS A 815 15.32 -2.05 -10.93
N CYS A 816 14.06 -2.28 -10.59
CA CYS A 816 13.35 -1.48 -9.61
C CYS A 816 12.49 -2.33 -8.69
N ILE A 817 12.54 -2.00 -7.40
CA ILE A 817 11.52 -2.42 -6.44
C ILE A 817 10.77 -1.19 -5.95
N ILE A 818 9.45 -1.23 -6.05
CA ILE A 818 8.58 -0.14 -5.65
C ILE A 818 7.72 -0.63 -4.48
N VAL A 819 7.90 0.02 -3.33
CA VAL A 819 7.18 -0.31 -2.10
C VAL A 819 6.29 0.87 -1.72
N GLY A 820 5.01 0.58 -1.51
CA GLY A 820 4.02 1.59 -1.20
C GLY A 820 2.64 0.96 -1.00
N ASP A 821 1.61 1.79 -1.01
CA ASP A 821 0.23 1.33 -0.84
C ASP A 821 -0.73 2.38 -1.42
N VAL A 822 -1.50 1.98 -2.43
CA VAL A 822 -2.50 2.85 -3.08
C VAL A 822 -3.67 3.20 -2.16
N PHE A 823 -3.88 2.44 -1.09
CA PHE A 823 -4.91 2.69 -0.08
C PHE A 823 -4.41 3.51 1.13
N GLN A 824 -3.15 3.98 1.10
CA GLN A 824 -2.65 5.04 2.00
C GLN A 824 -2.77 6.41 1.33
N LEU A 825 -2.18 7.47 1.88
CA LEU A 825 -2.40 8.83 1.35
C LEU A 825 -1.97 8.94 -0.12
N GLU A 826 -2.87 9.54 -0.91
CA GLU A 826 -2.62 9.84 -2.33
C GLU A 826 -1.65 11.02 -2.48
N PRO A 827 -0.97 11.15 -3.64
CA PRO A 827 -0.17 12.33 -3.94
C PRO A 827 -1.03 13.59 -3.91
N ILE A 828 -0.45 14.71 -3.46
CA ILE A 828 -1.09 16.02 -3.58
C ILE A 828 -1.07 16.42 -5.07
N ARG A 829 -2.25 16.64 -5.64
CA ARG A 829 -2.45 17.05 -7.04
C ARG A 829 -2.81 18.54 -7.09
N GLY A 830 -2.13 19.30 -7.94
CA GLY A 830 -2.27 20.76 -8.02
C GLY A 830 -3.37 21.26 -8.95
N SER A 831 -3.89 20.39 -9.83
CA SER A 831 -4.89 20.70 -10.85
C SER A 831 -6.11 19.80 -10.74
N GLU A 832 -7.29 20.35 -11.05
CA GLU A 832 -8.53 19.61 -11.30
C GLU A 832 -8.85 19.51 -12.82
N GLU A 833 -8.01 20.11 -13.65
CA GLU A 833 -8.14 20.09 -15.11
C GLU A 833 -7.55 18.81 -15.69
N ARG A 834 -8.42 18.00 -16.32
CA ARG A 834 -8.07 16.75 -17.03
C ARG A 834 -7.26 17.01 -18.29
N LEU A 835 -6.01 17.44 -18.11
CA LEU A 835 -5.07 17.73 -19.17
C LEU A 835 -4.84 16.52 -20.09
N VAL A 836 -4.98 15.30 -19.56
CA VAL A 836 -4.79 14.06 -20.30
C VAL A 836 -5.74 13.95 -21.51
N GLU A 837 -6.97 14.46 -21.40
CA GLU A 837 -8.00 14.40 -22.45
C GLU A 837 -7.58 15.22 -23.70
N ARG A 838 -6.66 16.18 -23.56
CA ARG A 838 -6.15 16.99 -24.69
C ARG A 838 -5.21 16.25 -25.63
N TYR A 839 -4.59 15.17 -25.16
CA TYR A 839 -3.52 14.46 -25.88
C TYR A 839 -4.02 13.29 -26.75
N LYS A 840 -5.32 12.97 -26.69
CA LYS A 840 -5.98 11.91 -27.48
C LYS A 840 -5.22 10.57 -27.45
N PHE A 841 -5.02 10.03 -26.27
CA PHE A 841 -4.52 8.67 -26.09
C PHE A 841 -5.62 7.64 -26.41
N ASP A 842 -5.25 6.38 -26.69
CA ASP A 842 -6.21 5.29 -26.61
C ASP A 842 -6.61 5.05 -25.14
N GLN A 843 -7.78 4.45 -24.91
CA GLN A 843 -8.35 4.31 -23.57
C GLN A 843 -7.44 3.55 -22.58
N ASN A 844 -6.66 2.57 -23.06
CA ASN A 844 -5.78 1.79 -22.21
C ASN A 844 -4.56 2.63 -21.78
N THR A 845 -3.92 3.29 -22.74
CA THR A 845 -2.79 4.20 -22.46
C THR A 845 -3.22 5.34 -21.54
N GLU A 846 -4.37 5.98 -21.81
CA GLU A 846 -4.91 7.07 -20.98
C GLU A 846 -5.07 6.63 -19.52
N GLY A 847 -5.69 5.47 -19.29
CA GLY A 847 -5.88 4.92 -17.95
C GLY A 847 -4.56 4.64 -17.22
N CYS A 848 -3.50 4.29 -17.94
CA CYS A 848 -2.18 4.01 -17.38
C CYS A 848 -1.39 5.26 -17.00
N ILE A 849 -1.50 6.34 -17.77
CA ILE A 849 -0.62 7.51 -17.63
C ILE A 849 -1.26 8.71 -16.93
N ASP A 850 -2.59 8.72 -16.72
CA ASP A 850 -3.29 9.85 -16.09
C ASP A 850 -2.72 10.16 -14.69
N ILE A 851 -2.00 11.28 -14.55
CA ILE A 851 -1.37 11.72 -13.29
C ILE A 851 -2.43 12.08 -12.23
N GLU A 852 -3.63 12.47 -12.66
CA GLU A 852 -4.72 12.84 -11.76
C GLU A 852 -5.40 11.64 -11.12
N ARG A 853 -5.13 10.42 -11.63
CA ARG A 853 -5.63 9.16 -11.09
C ARG A 853 -4.52 8.28 -10.53
N ASN A 854 -3.33 8.33 -11.11
CA ASN A 854 -2.27 7.38 -10.84
C ASN A 854 -1.12 7.99 -10.02
N SER A 855 -0.60 7.18 -9.10
CA SER A 855 0.68 7.42 -8.40
C SER A 855 1.77 6.49 -8.96
N VAL A 856 3.01 6.63 -8.48
CA VAL A 856 4.10 5.71 -8.81
C VAL A 856 3.72 4.26 -8.46
N GLN A 857 3.06 4.04 -7.32
CA GLN A 857 2.58 2.71 -6.94
C GLN A 857 1.60 2.11 -7.96
N HIS A 858 0.68 2.91 -8.50
CA HIS A 858 -0.27 2.44 -9.53
C HIS A 858 0.45 2.00 -10.81
N GLY A 859 1.46 2.76 -11.26
CA GLY A 859 2.30 2.38 -12.41
C GLY A 859 3.07 1.09 -12.14
N ALA A 860 3.62 0.94 -10.94
CA ALA A 860 4.32 -0.27 -10.51
C ALA A 860 3.41 -1.51 -10.48
N ASP A 861 2.22 -1.39 -9.89
CA ASP A 861 1.26 -2.48 -9.75
C ASP A 861 0.82 -3.06 -11.11
N ARG A 862 0.61 -2.19 -12.09
CA ARG A 862 0.29 -2.59 -13.48
C ARG A 862 1.51 -3.12 -14.25
N GLY A 863 2.68 -2.56 -13.99
CA GLY A 863 3.91 -2.86 -14.73
C GLY A 863 4.72 -4.03 -14.20
N ALA A 864 4.50 -4.45 -12.94
CA ALA A 864 5.33 -5.46 -12.29
C ALA A 864 5.39 -6.77 -13.06
N ASP A 865 6.47 -7.53 -12.92
CA ASP A 865 6.57 -8.86 -13.51
C ASP A 865 5.75 -9.91 -12.71
N THR A 866 5.45 -9.56 -11.45
CA THR A 866 4.67 -10.37 -10.51
C THR A 866 3.49 -9.57 -9.98
N TYR A 867 2.34 -10.21 -9.81
CA TYR A 867 1.16 -9.55 -9.25
C TYR A 867 0.32 -10.44 -8.33
N GLU A 868 -0.52 -9.76 -7.56
CA GLU A 868 -1.69 -10.28 -6.86
C GLU A 868 -2.93 -9.49 -7.28
N VAL A 869 -4.12 -9.94 -6.86
CA VAL A 869 -5.39 -9.26 -7.15
C VAL A 869 -6.06 -8.85 -5.86
N LEU A 870 -6.42 -7.58 -5.66
CA LEU A 870 -7.15 -7.04 -4.50
C LEU A 870 -8.27 -6.11 -5.00
N ASN A 871 -9.50 -6.25 -4.50
CA ASN A 871 -10.68 -5.51 -5.00
C ASN A 871 -10.84 -5.61 -6.54
N GLU A 872 -10.67 -6.82 -7.09
CA GLU A 872 -10.70 -7.10 -8.55
C GLU A 872 -9.64 -6.36 -9.37
N GLN A 873 -8.69 -5.68 -8.71
CA GLN A 873 -7.62 -4.93 -9.35
C GLN A 873 -6.29 -5.63 -9.14
N ARG A 874 -5.47 -5.58 -10.18
CA ARG A 874 -4.09 -6.02 -10.12
C ARG A 874 -3.27 -5.10 -9.21
N VAL A 875 -2.58 -5.68 -8.25
CA VAL A 875 -1.67 -5.01 -7.32
C VAL A 875 -0.33 -5.74 -7.26
N GLY A 876 0.70 -5.09 -6.74
CA GLY A 876 1.95 -5.75 -6.38
C GLY A 876 1.75 -6.83 -5.30
N ILE A 877 2.84 -7.51 -4.95
CA ILE A 877 2.83 -8.53 -3.90
C ILE A 877 2.33 -7.91 -2.59
N ILE A 878 1.28 -8.48 -1.99
CA ILE A 878 0.64 -7.95 -0.79
C ILE A 878 1.33 -8.54 0.42
N LEU A 879 1.87 -7.67 1.28
CA LEU A 879 2.34 -8.09 2.60
C LEU A 879 1.12 -8.27 3.52
N ASP A 880 0.85 -9.51 3.89
CA ASP A 880 -0.39 -9.90 4.55
C ASP A 880 -0.27 -10.03 6.07
N GLU A 881 0.91 -9.90 6.66
CA GLU A 881 1.09 -10.04 8.10
C GLU A 881 1.23 -8.67 8.79
N HIS A 882 0.31 -8.34 9.69
CA HIS A 882 0.27 -7.07 10.40
C HIS A 882 0.82 -7.21 11.83
N ARG A 883 1.92 -6.51 12.12
CA ARG A 883 2.67 -6.63 13.39
C ARG A 883 2.64 -5.36 14.25
N ARG A 884 1.99 -4.29 13.80
CA ARG A 884 2.01 -2.99 14.48
C ARG A 884 0.92 -2.86 15.53
N CYS A 885 -0.33 -2.83 15.08
CA CYS A 885 -1.53 -2.56 15.87
C CYS A 885 -1.97 -3.83 16.61
N GLU A 886 -2.53 -3.64 17.80
CA GLU A 886 -3.40 -4.65 18.43
C GLU A 886 -4.68 -4.86 17.61
N ASN A 887 -5.28 -6.03 17.78
CA ASN A 887 -6.26 -6.59 16.88
C ASN A 887 -7.47 -5.70 16.62
N ALA A 888 -8.09 -5.07 17.62
CA ALA A 888 -9.28 -4.23 17.45
C ALA A 888 -9.04 -3.00 16.57
N ILE A 889 -7.85 -2.38 16.64
CA ILE A 889 -7.53 -1.10 15.97
C ILE A 889 -7.48 -1.27 14.46
N VAL A 890 -6.84 -2.34 13.99
CA VAL A 890 -6.60 -2.58 12.56
C VAL A 890 -7.85 -3.06 11.82
N GLN A 891 -8.94 -3.37 12.52
CA GLN A 891 -10.12 -3.99 11.90
C GLN A 891 -10.82 -3.11 10.88
N PHE A 892 -10.78 -1.77 11.04
CA PHE A 892 -11.33 -0.87 10.04
C PHE A 892 -10.60 -1.08 8.70
N SER A 893 -9.27 -1.03 8.75
CA SER A 893 -8.39 -1.26 7.61
C SER A 893 -8.56 -2.67 7.06
N ASN A 894 -8.49 -3.70 7.91
CA ASN A 894 -8.55 -5.09 7.46
C ASN A 894 -9.90 -5.40 6.78
N ARG A 895 -11.03 -5.00 7.37
CA ARG A 895 -12.36 -5.31 6.86
C ARG A 895 -12.77 -4.47 5.65
N HIS A 896 -12.49 -3.17 5.67
CA HIS A 896 -13.05 -2.23 4.69
C HIS A 896 -12.07 -1.76 3.61
N VAL A 897 -10.79 -2.11 3.74
CA VAL A 897 -9.73 -1.72 2.79
C VAL A 897 -9.05 -2.95 2.19
N TYR A 898 -8.67 -3.91 3.02
CA TYR A 898 -7.84 -5.07 2.61
C TYR A 898 -8.60 -6.41 2.57
N GLU A 899 -9.94 -6.41 2.45
CA GLU A 899 -10.77 -7.61 2.26
C GLU A 899 -10.50 -8.77 3.24
N ARG A 900 -10.16 -8.47 4.50
CA ARG A 900 -9.79 -9.44 5.55
C ARG A 900 -8.54 -10.27 5.25
N ARG A 901 -7.66 -9.80 4.37
CA ARG A 901 -6.41 -10.49 4.01
C ARG A 901 -5.32 -10.36 5.05
N LEU A 902 -5.39 -9.38 5.95
CA LEU A 902 -4.34 -9.18 6.95
C LEU A 902 -4.47 -10.22 8.06
N LYS A 903 -3.39 -10.98 8.28
CA LYS A 903 -3.14 -11.83 9.45
C LYS A 903 -2.60 -10.94 10.57
N ILE A 904 -3.38 -10.78 11.63
CA ILE A 904 -3.02 -9.89 12.73
C ILE A 904 -2.26 -10.69 13.79
N VAL A 905 -1.04 -10.25 14.10
CA VAL A 905 -0.14 -11.00 15.01
C VAL A 905 -0.37 -10.64 16.47
N LYS A 906 -0.76 -9.40 16.77
CA LYS A 906 -0.96 -8.93 18.13
C LYS A 906 -2.40 -9.14 18.58
N GLU A 907 -2.56 -9.73 19.75
CA GLU A 907 -3.84 -9.84 20.44
C GLU A 907 -4.19 -8.54 21.17
N ASP A 908 -5.47 -8.40 21.54
CA ASP A 908 -5.96 -7.24 22.29
C ASP A 908 -5.73 -7.45 23.80
N GLU A 909 -5.06 -6.49 24.44
CA GLU A 909 -4.98 -6.41 25.90
C GLU A 909 -5.87 -5.29 26.45
N ASP A 910 -6.60 -5.54 27.56
CA ASP A 910 -7.42 -4.52 28.21
C ASP A 910 -6.58 -3.30 28.64
N LYS A 911 -7.13 -2.10 28.46
CA LYS A 911 -6.43 -0.83 28.69
C LYS A 911 -6.81 -0.20 30.02
N VAL A 912 -5.84 0.39 30.72
CA VAL A 912 -6.06 1.06 32.02
C VAL A 912 -6.99 2.26 31.86
N PHE A 913 -6.80 3.04 30.79
CA PHE A 913 -7.68 4.14 30.43
C PHE A 913 -8.76 3.67 29.46
N LEU A 914 -10.04 3.85 29.81
CA LEU A 914 -11.22 3.49 29.01
C LEU A 914 -11.36 2.00 28.61
N GLY A 915 -10.57 1.10 29.19
CA GLY A 915 -10.81 -0.35 29.12
C GLY A 915 -10.45 -1.03 27.80
N LYS A 916 -10.54 -0.34 26.65
CA LYS A 916 -10.37 -0.94 25.31
C LYS A 916 -9.36 -0.24 24.43
N ASN A 917 -8.81 -1.02 23.50
CA ASN A 917 -7.88 -0.62 22.45
C ASN A 917 -8.44 0.41 21.48
N LEU A 918 -9.75 0.36 21.22
CA LEU A 918 -10.42 1.20 20.25
C LEU A 918 -11.61 1.90 20.94
N CYS A 919 -11.52 3.22 21.09
CA CYS A 919 -12.53 4.02 21.78
C CYS A 919 -12.98 5.21 20.93
N PHE A 920 -14.26 5.56 21.01
CA PHE A 920 -14.81 6.81 20.50
C PHE A 920 -15.38 7.64 21.64
N ILE A 921 -15.05 8.93 21.70
CA ILE A 921 -15.56 9.90 22.67
C ILE A 921 -16.44 10.89 21.90
N ASP A 922 -17.76 10.83 22.13
CA ASP A 922 -18.74 11.68 21.47
C ASP A 922 -18.69 13.12 22.00
N VAL A 923 -18.13 14.01 21.18
CA VAL A 923 -18.02 15.45 21.44
C VAL A 923 -18.75 16.20 20.34
N ARG A 924 -19.80 16.93 20.73
CA ARG A 924 -20.66 17.69 19.82
C ARG A 924 -20.41 19.19 19.95
N GLY A 925 -19.32 19.66 19.35
CA GLY A 925 -19.01 21.07 19.18
C GLY A 925 -19.24 21.52 17.73
N SER A 926 -19.36 22.83 17.51
CA SER A 926 -19.40 23.40 16.17
C SER A 926 -18.02 23.91 15.77
N LYS A 927 -17.63 23.66 14.52
CA LYS A 927 -16.37 24.12 13.98
C LYS A 927 -16.52 25.56 13.47
N ASN A 928 -15.50 26.39 13.65
CA ASN A 928 -15.48 27.73 13.07
C ASN A 928 -15.09 27.70 11.57
N LYS A 929 -15.13 28.87 10.91
CA LYS A 929 -14.74 29.01 9.48
C LYS A 929 -13.29 28.57 9.20
N ASN A 930 -12.42 28.60 10.21
CA ASN A 930 -11.01 28.22 10.06
C ASN A 930 -10.77 26.71 10.20
N ASN A 931 -11.82 25.89 10.27
CA ASN A 931 -11.74 24.47 10.58
C ASN A 931 -11.20 24.15 12.00
N GLU A 932 -11.51 25.00 12.98
CA GLU A 932 -11.13 24.82 14.38
C GLU A 932 -12.35 24.39 15.22
N ASN A 933 -12.16 23.38 16.07
CA ASN A 933 -13.15 22.88 17.03
C ASN A 933 -12.54 22.92 18.43
N SER A 934 -12.94 23.90 19.24
CA SER A 934 -12.36 24.12 20.58
C SER A 934 -12.84 23.07 21.58
N SER A 935 -14.07 22.58 21.42
CA SER A 935 -14.63 21.48 22.22
C SER A 935 -13.77 20.22 22.13
N GLU A 936 -13.41 19.79 20.92
CA GLU A 936 -12.52 18.64 20.74
C GLU A 936 -11.11 18.88 21.31
N ALA A 937 -10.56 20.08 21.18
CA ALA A 937 -9.22 20.42 21.69
C ALA A 937 -9.17 20.34 23.24
N ILE A 938 -10.19 20.87 23.92
CA ILE A 938 -10.30 20.82 25.39
C ILE A 938 -10.44 19.37 25.88
N ILE A 939 -11.28 18.56 25.23
CA ILE A 939 -11.44 17.16 25.62
C ILE A 939 -10.16 16.36 25.34
N CYS A 940 -9.46 16.64 24.25
CA CYS A 940 -8.17 16.03 23.94
C CYS A 940 -7.13 16.30 25.04
N GLU A 941 -7.02 17.54 25.51
CA GLU A 941 -6.15 17.90 26.64
C GLU A 941 -6.51 17.09 27.91
N ARG A 942 -7.79 16.97 28.22
CA ARG A 942 -8.26 16.22 29.40
C ARG A 942 -8.01 14.72 29.29
N VAL A 943 -8.16 14.14 28.10
CA VAL A 943 -7.79 12.75 27.81
C VAL A 943 -6.31 12.54 28.08
N ILE A 944 -5.45 13.43 27.57
CA ILE A 944 -4.00 13.37 27.78
C ILE A 944 -3.65 13.45 29.27
N ASN A 945 -4.21 14.42 29.99
CA ASN A 945 -3.95 14.58 31.41
C ASN A 945 -4.40 13.35 32.21
N SER A 946 -5.49 12.70 31.81
CA SER A 946 -5.98 11.47 32.43
C SER A 946 -5.06 10.27 32.15
N ILE A 947 -4.61 10.12 30.91
CA ILE A 947 -3.64 9.07 30.52
C ILE A 947 -2.34 9.27 31.30
N ILE A 948 -1.80 10.49 31.34
CA ILE A 948 -0.56 10.79 32.07
C ILE A 948 -0.73 10.54 33.57
N ALA A 949 -1.87 10.88 34.16
CA ALA A 949 -2.14 10.61 35.57
C ALA A 949 -2.18 9.10 35.89
N LEU A 950 -2.58 8.26 34.94
CA LEU A 950 -2.66 6.80 35.11
C LEU A 950 -1.35 6.08 34.79
N TYR A 951 -0.63 6.51 33.76
CA TYR A 951 0.55 5.83 33.23
C TYR A 951 1.89 6.50 33.59
N GLY A 952 1.89 7.76 34.05
CA GLY A 952 3.09 8.54 34.37
C GLY A 952 3.55 9.47 33.24
N GLU A 953 4.43 10.42 33.58
CA GLU A 953 4.89 11.49 32.66
C GLU A 953 5.72 10.96 31.47
N GLU A 954 6.40 9.81 31.63
CA GLU A 954 7.16 9.17 30.55
C GLU A 954 6.30 8.76 29.35
N TYR A 955 4.99 8.57 29.55
CA TYR A 955 4.06 8.25 28.48
C TYR A 955 3.79 9.42 27.53
N ARG A 956 4.18 10.65 27.88
CA ARG A 956 3.94 11.83 27.05
C ARG A 956 4.57 11.70 25.65
N SER A 957 5.77 11.12 25.54
CA SER A 957 6.46 10.88 24.26
C SER A 957 5.84 9.74 23.43
N LYS A 958 5.05 8.88 24.08
CA LYS A 958 4.37 7.72 23.50
C LYS A 958 2.96 8.03 23.00
N ILE A 959 2.49 9.27 23.16
CA ILE A 959 1.19 9.77 22.68
C ILE A 959 1.43 10.64 21.43
N GLY A 960 0.56 10.49 20.43
CA GLY A 960 0.48 11.40 19.28
C GLY A 960 -0.94 11.87 19.02
N ILE A 961 -1.10 13.10 18.56
CA ILE A 961 -2.40 13.67 18.22
C ILE A 961 -2.50 13.94 16.72
N VAL A 962 -3.52 13.37 16.10
CA VAL A 962 -3.75 13.43 14.67
C VAL A 962 -5.07 14.13 14.39
N THR A 963 -5.09 15.04 13.41
CA THR A 963 -6.31 15.73 12.99
C THR A 963 -6.28 16.09 11.50
N PRO A 964 -7.40 16.15 10.77
CA PRO A 964 -7.39 16.48 9.33
C PRO A 964 -6.91 17.90 9.00
N PHE A 965 -7.10 18.86 9.90
CA PHE A 965 -6.96 20.28 9.56
C PHE A 965 -5.76 20.94 10.24
N LYS A 966 -4.95 21.66 9.47
CA LYS A 966 -3.76 22.38 9.97
C LYS A 966 -4.07 23.43 11.04
N ASN A 967 -5.23 24.09 10.98
CA ASN A 967 -5.62 25.05 12.00
C ASN A 967 -6.06 24.35 13.30
N GLN A 968 -6.67 23.17 13.21
CA GLN A 968 -6.93 22.35 14.39
C GLN A 968 -5.63 21.89 15.06
N VAL A 969 -4.58 21.56 14.29
CA VAL A 969 -3.23 21.30 14.85
C VAL A 969 -2.77 22.49 15.69
N LYS A 970 -2.76 23.70 15.10
CA LYS A 970 -2.34 24.94 15.80
C LYS A 970 -3.19 25.24 17.03
N LEU A 971 -4.48 24.90 17.01
CA LEU A 971 -5.34 25.08 18.17
C LEU A 971 -4.93 24.11 19.28
N ILE A 972 -4.82 22.82 18.97
CA ILE A 972 -4.48 21.78 19.95
C ILE A 972 -3.10 22.03 20.57
N GLU A 973 -2.10 22.44 19.78
CA GLU A 973 -0.76 22.80 20.26
C GLU A 973 -0.76 23.89 21.34
N LYS A 974 -1.81 24.73 21.42
CA LYS A 974 -1.96 25.73 22.50
C LYS A 974 -2.38 25.09 23.82
N TYR A 975 -3.10 23.97 23.78
CA TYR A 975 -3.59 23.25 24.96
C TYR A 975 -2.61 22.18 25.45
N VAL A 976 -1.83 21.59 24.54
CA VAL A 976 -0.94 20.47 24.86
C VAL A 976 0.52 20.87 24.75
N HIS A 977 1.35 20.41 25.68
CA HIS A 977 2.79 20.72 25.71
C HIS A 977 3.62 19.46 25.50
N LYS A 978 4.74 19.55 24.75
CA LYS A 978 5.68 18.43 24.53
C LYS A 978 5.04 17.12 24.02
N ILE A 979 3.94 17.23 23.28
CA ILE A 979 3.29 16.12 22.58
C ILE A 979 3.30 16.45 21.10
N GLU A 980 3.54 15.44 20.29
CA GLU A 980 3.55 15.59 18.83
C GLU A 980 2.10 15.73 18.33
N VAL A 981 1.82 16.83 17.63
CA VAL A 981 0.51 17.16 17.06
C VAL A 981 0.69 17.41 15.58
N GLY A 982 -0.18 16.83 14.76
CA GLY A 982 -0.01 16.95 13.33
C GLY A 982 -1.21 16.50 12.52
N THR A 983 -1.08 16.73 11.22
CA THR A 983 -2.04 16.20 10.26
C THR A 983 -1.76 14.73 9.96
N VAL A 984 -2.71 14.01 9.37
CA VAL A 984 -2.47 12.64 8.91
C VAL A 984 -1.27 12.57 7.94
N HIS A 985 -1.07 13.59 7.10
CA HIS A 985 0.06 13.69 6.18
C HIS A 985 1.41 13.78 6.92
N SER A 986 1.49 14.58 7.99
CA SER A 986 2.75 14.71 8.76
C SER A 986 3.04 13.51 9.65
N PHE A 987 2.00 12.76 10.06
CA PHE A 987 2.14 11.52 10.83
C PHE A 987 2.40 10.28 9.95
N GLN A 988 2.54 10.45 8.63
CA GLN A 988 2.86 9.32 7.76
C GLN A 988 4.27 8.79 8.06
N GLY A 989 4.42 7.47 8.06
CA GLY A 989 5.65 6.79 8.49
C GLY A 989 5.86 6.76 10.01
N GLN A 990 5.22 7.66 10.77
CA GLN A 990 5.30 7.69 12.23
C GLN A 990 4.28 6.74 12.89
N GLU A 991 4.54 6.38 14.14
CA GLU A 991 3.69 5.52 14.96
C GLU A 991 3.88 5.84 16.46
N LYS A 992 2.83 5.66 17.26
CA LYS A 992 2.83 5.90 18.71
C LYS A 992 2.13 4.77 19.45
N GLU A 993 2.41 4.58 20.74
CA GLU A 993 1.66 3.60 21.54
C GLU A 993 0.19 3.98 21.62
N ILE A 994 -0.10 5.28 21.80
CA ILE A 994 -1.44 5.84 21.86
C ILE A 994 -1.59 6.93 20.80
N ILE A 995 -2.66 6.86 20.01
CA ILE A 995 -3.06 7.94 19.09
C ILE A 995 -4.41 8.48 19.51
N ILE A 996 -4.51 9.81 19.55
CA ILE A 996 -5.77 10.53 19.69
C ILE A 996 -6.09 11.17 18.34
N LEU A 997 -7.20 10.74 17.72
CA LEU A 997 -7.71 11.30 16.47
C LEU A 997 -8.80 12.34 16.78
N CYS A 998 -8.49 13.63 16.65
CA CYS A 998 -9.48 14.70 16.73
C CYS A 998 -10.05 14.98 15.33
N SER A 999 -11.31 14.60 15.11
CA SER A 999 -11.92 14.62 13.78
C SER A 999 -12.15 16.02 13.24
N ALA A 1000 -12.45 16.99 14.10
CA ALA A 1000 -12.86 18.35 13.76
C ALA A 1000 -13.90 18.40 12.62
N ILE A 1001 -14.85 17.45 12.61
CA ILE A 1001 -15.99 17.45 11.69
C ILE A 1001 -17.28 17.77 12.45
N ASP A 1002 -18.15 18.56 11.83
CA ASP A 1002 -19.45 18.95 12.37
C ASP A 1002 -20.57 18.75 11.32
N ASP A 1003 -21.80 19.06 11.70
CA ASP A 1003 -22.99 18.95 10.83
C ASP A 1003 -23.18 20.17 9.91
N SER A 1004 -22.20 21.06 9.81
CA SER A 1004 -22.31 22.28 9.03
C SER A 1004 -22.29 21.97 7.52
N LYS A 1005 -23.43 22.17 6.84
CA LYS A 1005 -23.55 22.03 5.37
C LYS A 1005 -22.59 22.93 4.57
N LYS A 1006 -22.00 23.94 5.20
CA LYS A 1006 -21.10 24.93 4.58
C LYS A 1006 -19.66 24.43 4.41
N ASN A 1007 -19.27 23.30 5.00
CA ASN A 1007 -17.89 22.81 4.97
C ASN A 1007 -17.79 21.33 4.54
N ASN A 1008 -17.05 21.07 3.44
CA ASN A 1008 -16.82 19.75 2.85
C ASN A 1008 -15.96 18.76 3.69
N GLY A 1009 -15.81 18.97 5.00
CA GLY A 1009 -14.93 18.18 5.88
C GLY A 1009 -15.30 16.69 5.95
N VAL A 1010 -16.60 16.38 5.97
CA VAL A 1010 -17.12 14.99 5.95
C VAL A 1010 -16.69 14.25 4.67
N GLY A 1011 -16.71 14.95 3.52
CA GLY A 1011 -16.25 14.42 2.24
C GLY A 1011 -14.73 14.25 2.22
N PHE A 1012 -13.98 15.23 2.72
CA PHE A 1012 -12.52 15.18 2.78
C PHE A 1012 -12.01 13.96 3.59
N VAL A 1013 -12.61 13.71 4.77
CA VAL A 1013 -12.18 12.62 5.66
C VAL A 1013 -12.76 11.26 5.24
N GLY A 1014 -14.02 11.23 4.79
CA GLY A 1014 -14.80 9.99 4.66
C GLY A 1014 -15.10 9.51 3.24
N ARG A 1015 -14.81 10.29 2.18
CA ARG A 1015 -15.13 9.89 0.79
C ARG A 1015 -14.34 8.67 0.31
N LYS A 1016 -13.06 8.61 0.64
CA LYS A 1016 -12.14 7.51 0.34
C LYS A 1016 -11.64 6.90 1.66
N PRO A 1017 -11.21 5.61 1.68
CA PRO A 1017 -10.72 4.99 2.91
C PRO A 1017 -9.37 5.54 3.37
N ASN A 1018 -8.58 6.11 2.46
CA ASN A 1018 -7.15 6.35 2.60
C ASN A 1018 -6.79 7.14 3.87
N PHE A 1019 -7.53 8.21 4.16
CA PHE A 1019 -7.28 9.04 5.33
C PHE A 1019 -7.50 8.26 6.64
N LEU A 1020 -8.65 7.61 6.78
CA LEU A 1020 -8.99 6.83 7.97
C LEU A 1020 -8.08 5.60 8.11
N ASN A 1021 -7.70 4.96 7.01
CA ASN A 1021 -6.76 3.85 7.00
C ASN A 1021 -5.40 4.26 7.59
N VAL A 1022 -4.85 5.41 7.17
CA VAL A 1022 -3.60 5.93 7.76
C VAL A 1022 -3.79 6.32 9.21
N ALA A 1023 -4.84 7.09 9.53
CA ALA A 1023 -5.11 7.59 10.88
C ALA A 1023 -5.26 6.46 11.91
N PHE A 1024 -6.02 5.40 11.58
CA PHE A 1024 -6.26 4.27 12.48
C PHE A 1024 -4.97 3.48 12.74
N THR A 1025 -4.17 3.26 11.70
CA THR A 1025 -2.96 2.43 11.75
C THR A 1025 -1.70 3.13 12.28
N ARG A 1026 -1.84 4.36 12.81
CA ARG A 1026 -0.76 5.06 13.53
C ARG A 1026 -0.61 4.56 14.98
N ALA A 1027 -1.68 4.01 15.56
CA ALA A 1027 -1.68 3.52 16.94
C ALA A 1027 -1.13 2.09 17.04
N LYS A 1028 -0.26 1.83 18.00
CA LYS A 1028 0.18 0.46 18.32
C LYS A 1028 -0.77 -0.23 19.30
N LYS A 1029 -1.15 0.45 20.39
CA LYS A 1029 -1.88 -0.15 21.53
C LYS A 1029 -3.27 0.40 21.72
N GLN A 1030 -3.45 1.72 21.61
CA GLN A 1030 -4.75 2.36 21.81
C GLN A 1030 -5.02 3.49 20.81
N LEU A 1031 -6.19 3.47 20.18
CA LEU A 1031 -6.74 4.53 19.34
C LEU A 1031 -7.97 5.13 20.03
N ILE A 1032 -7.92 6.43 20.30
CA ILE A 1032 -9.04 7.20 20.87
C ILE A 1032 -9.49 8.22 19.82
N VAL A 1033 -10.70 8.07 19.32
CA VAL A 1033 -11.30 9.02 18.38
C VAL A 1033 -12.15 10.01 19.16
N ILE A 1034 -11.91 11.30 18.99
CA ILE A 1034 -12.71 12.40 19.55
C ILE A 1034 -13.43 13.08 18.39
N GLY A 1035 -14.76 13.09 18.42
CA GLY A 1035 -15.55 13.68 17.36
C GLY A 1035 -17.05 13.55 17.56
N ASN A 1036 -17.81 14.02 16.58
CA ASN A 1036 -19.27 13.99 16.64
C ASN A 1036 -19.82 12.64 16.14
N TYR A 1037 -20.36 11.81 17.05
CA TYR A 1037 -20.87 10.47 16.72
C TYR A 1037 -21.99 10.51 15.66
N GLU A 1038 -22.91 11.49 15.74
CA GLU A 1038 -24.03 11.57 14.81
C GLU A 1038 -23.59 11.92 13.39
N VAL A 1039 -22.58 12.77 13.25
CA VAL A 1039 -22.01 13.11 11.94
C VAL A 1039 -21.38 11.87 11.30
N TYR A 1040 -20.62 11.08 12.07
CA TYR A 1040 -20.05 9.83 11.56
C TYR A 1040 -21.13 8.81 11.17
N LYS A 1041 -22.14 8.62 12.03
CA LYS A 1041 -23.20 7.63 11.81
C LYS A 1041 -24.07 7.96 10.59
N ASN A 1042 -24.29 9.24 10.31
CA ASN A 1042 -25.20 9.70 9.25
C ASN A 1042 -24.50 10.09 7.94
N SER A 1043 -23.17 9.96 7.83
CA SER A 1043 -22.42 10.42 6.65
C SER A 1043 -22.55 9.53 5.41
N ASN A 1044 -23.03 8.28 5.56
CA ASN A 1044 -23.14 7.28 4.49
C ASN A 1044 -21.84 7.07 3.69
N ASN A 1045 -20.69 7.12 4.38
CA ASN A 1045 -19.37 6.98 3.78
C ASN A 1045 -18.41 6.20 4.70
N TYR A 1046 -17.09 6.29 4.52
CA TYR A 1046 -16.14 5.53 5.34
C TYR A 1046 -16.14 5.94 6.83
N LEU A 1047 -16.68 7.10 7.20
CA LEU A 1047 -16.89 7.47 8.62
C LEU A 1047 -17.96 6.58 9.27
N THR A 1048 -19.02 6.24 8.53
CA THR A 1048 -20.06 5.31 9.01
C THR A 1048 -19.46 3.93 9.27
N LYS A 1049 -18.65 3.42 8.32
CA LYS A 1049 -17.91 2.16 8.47
C LYS A 1049 -16.92 2.19 9.64
N ALA A 1050 -16.29 3.34 9.89
CA ALA A 1050 -15.41 3.52 11.04
C ALA A 1050 -16.17 3.39 12.37
N ILE A 1051 -17.34 4.03 12.50
CA ILE A 1051 -18.18 3.87 13.69
C ILE A 1051 -18.70 2.44 13.83
N GLU A 1052 -19.16 1.80 12.77
CA GLU A 1052 -19.60 0.38 12.82
C GLU A 1052 -18.47 -0.55 13.29
N THR A 1053 -17.24 -0.28 12.87
CA THR A 1053 -16.06 -1.00 13.35
C THR A 1053 -15.85 -0.77 14.85
N ILE A 1054 -15.92 0.47 15.32
CA ILE A 1054 -15.75 0.81 16.73
C ILE A 1054 -16.89 0.23 17.58
N GLU A 1055 -18.13 0.21 17.09
CA GLU A 1055 -19.27 -0.41 17.78
C GLU A 1055 -19.03 -1.91 18.03
N HIS A 1056 -18.44 -2.60 17.03
CA HIS A 1056 -18.21 -4.04 17.07
C HIS A 1056 -16.96 -4.46 17.86
N TYR A 1057 -15.85 -3.73 17.71
CA TYR A 1057 -14.55 -4.11 18.30
C TYR A 1057 -14.09 -3.24 19.47
N GLY A 1058 -14.79 -2.13 19.72
CA GLY A 1058 -14.40 -1.12 20.69
C GLY A 1058 -15.57 -0.65 21.54
N LEU A 1059 -15.41 0.56 22.10
CA LEU A 1059 -16.41 1.22 22.92
C LEU A 1059 -16.69 2.64 22.42
N ILE A 1060 -17.97 3.02 22.50
CA ILE A 1060 -18.41 4.40 22.23
C ILE A 1060 -18.90 5.00 23.53
N TYR A 1061 -18.21 6.03 23.97
CA TYR A 1061 -18.56 6.81 25.15
C TYR A 1061 -19.28 8.08 24.72
N SER A 1062 -20.56 8.18 25.07
CA SER A 1062 -21.38 9.36 24.78
C SER A 1062 -22.17 9.79 26.01
N ILE A 1063 -22.07 11.08 26.34
CA ILE A 1063 -22.94 11.73 27.34
C ILE A 1063 -24.33 12.05 26.76
N TYR A 1064 -24.48 12.02 25.42
CA TYR A 1064 -25.72 12.34 24.72
C TYR A 1064 -26.62 11.11 24.49
N ARG A 1065 -26.00 9.91 24.44
CA ARG A 1065 -26.63 8.60 24.22
C ARG A 1065 -26.10 7.60 25.22
N THR A 1066 -26.67 7.61 26.41
CA THR A 1066 -26.22 6.77 27.53
C THR A 1066 -26.49 5.29 27.33
N GLU A 1067 -27.46 4.94 26.47
CA GLU A 1067 -27.75 3.58 26.03
C GLU A 1067 -26.53 2.87 25.41
N LEU A 1068 -25.65 3.59 24.69
CA LEU A 1068 -24.45 3.01 24.06
C LEU A 1068 -23.45 2.43 25.06
N ILE A 1069 -23.47 2.94 26.30
CA ILE A 1069 -22.64 2.47 27.41
C ILE A 1069 -23.44 1.49 28.27
N ALA A 1070 -24.72 1.76 28.53
CA ALA A 1070 -25.55 0.96 29.42
C ALA A 1070 -25.85 -0.46 28.91
N GLU A 1071 -25.86 -0.66 27.60
CA GLU A 1071 -26.06 -1.97 26.97
C GLU A 1071 -24.81 -2.87 27.03
N LYS A 1072 -23.65 -2.32 27.41
CA LYS A 1072 -22.38 -3.04 27.50
C LYS A 1072 -21.96 -3.22 28.96
N ASP A 1073 -21.44 -4.41 29.31
CA ASP A 1073 -20.95 -4.73 30.66
C ASP A 1073 -19.58 -4.07 30.93
N ILE A 1074 -19.58 -2.74 31.09
CA ILE A 1074 -18.38 -1.92 31.25
C ILE A 1074 -18.13 -1.68 32.75
N ASP A 1075 -16.90 -1.92 33.20
CA ASP A 1075 -16.46 -1.62 34.57
C ASP A 1075 -16.71 -0.14 34.92
N LYS A 1076 -17.36 0.11 36.07
CA LYS A 1076 -17.71 1.44 36.57
C LYS A 1076 -16.53 2.41 36.56
N LYS A 1077 -15.32 1.93 36.84
CA LYS A 1077 -14.12 2.79 36.84
C LYS A 1077 -13.87 3.46 35.49
N HIS A 1078 -14.18 2.78 34.37
CA HIS A 1078 -13.98 3.33 33.02
C HIS A 1078 -15.07 4.34 32.65
N ILE A 1079 -16.30 4.14 33.16
CA ILE A 1079 -17.38 5.11 33.04
C ILE A 1079 -17.00 6.38 33.82
N GLU A 1080 -16.49 6.24 35.04
CA GLU A 1080 -15.99 7.37 35.84
C GLU A 1080 -14.84 8.11 35.15
N GLN A 1081 -13.85 7.38 34.60
CA GLN A 1081 -12.77 7.97 33.81
C GLN A 1081 -13.30 8.81 32.65
N PHE A 1082 -14.29 8.31 31.90
CA PHE A 1082 -14.92 9.05 30.80
C PHE A 1082 -15.68 10.29 31.29
N LEU A 1083 -16.54 10.16 32.30
CA LEU A 1083 -17.35 11.27 32.78
C LEU A 1083 -16.50 12.39 33.38
N ASN A 1084 -15.37 12.06 34.02
CA ASN A 1084 -14.40 13.02 34.53
C ASN A 1084 -13.73 13.88 33.43
N LEU A 1085 -13.81 13.47 32.16
CA LEU A 1085 -13.37 14.31 31.04
C LEU A 1085 -14.25 15.54 30.85
N PHE A 1086 -15.46 15.58 31.42
CA PHE A 1086 -16.37 16.72 31.32
C PHE A 1086 -16.41 17.58 32.60
N ASP A 1087 -15.89 17.07 33.72
CA ASP A 1087 -15.85 17.74 35.04
C ASP A 1087 -15.32 19.19 35.02
N VAL A 1088 -15.84 20.00 35.95
CA VAL A 1088 -15.65 21.44 36.11
C VAL A 1088 -15.02 21.70 37.48
N LYS A 1089 -13.72 22.02 37.51
CA LYS A 1089 -13.02 22.38 38.77
C LYS A 1089 -13.21 23.83 39.22
N LYS A 1090 -13.78 24.73 38.40
CA LYS A 1090 -14.02 26.15 38.76
C LYS A 1090 -15.26 26.72 38.06
N SER A 1091 -16.24 27.18 38.84
CA SER A 1091 -17.33 28.06 38.39
C SER A 1091 -17.00 29.51 38.78
N SER A 1092 -17.40 30.48 37.96
CA SER A 1092 -17.29 31.93 38.23
C SER A 1092 -18.40 32.47 39.14
N SER A 1093 -19.46 31.70 39.37
CA SER A 1093 -20.60 32.08 40.24
C SER A 1093 -20.47 31.38 41.59
N GLU A 1094 -20.38 32.14 42.68
CA GLU A 1094 -20.35 31.61 44.05
C GLU A 1094 -21.60 30.78 44.36
N ILE A 1095 -22.78 31.23 43.92
CA ILE A 1095 -24.08 30.57 44.16
C ILE A 1095 -24.14 29.17 43.52
N TYR A 1096 -23.72 29.05 42.26
CA TYR A 1096 -23.69 27.74 41.58
C TYR A 1096 -22.57 26.86 42.12
N SER A 1097 -21.45 27.45 42.54
CA SER A 1097 -20.33 26.72 43.15
C SER A 1097 -20.75 26.03 44.46
N GLU A 1098 -21.58 26.67 45.28
CA GLU A 1098 -22.13 26.05 46.50
C GLU A 1098 -23.07 24.88 46.18
N LEU A 1099 -23.98 25.06 45.23
CA LEU A 1099 -24.89 23.99 44.80
C LEU A 1099 -24.12 22.79 44.22
N PHE A 1100 -23.11 23.02 43.39
CA PHE A 1100 -22.29 21.93 42.87
C PHE A 1100 -21.51 21.21 43.99
N LYS A 1101 -21.00 21.93 45.00
CA LYS A 1101 -20.35 21.29 46.17
C LYS A 1101 -21.32 20.46 47.01
N GLU A 1102 -22.57 20.90 47.15
CA GLU A 1102 -23.59 20.21 47.96
C GLU A 1102 -24.07 18.92 47.29
N TYR A 1103 -24.33 18.95 45.98
CA TYR A 1103 -25.01 17.87 45.29
C TYR A 1103 -24.06 16.94 44.50
N MET A 1104 -22.86 17.39 44.14
CA MET A 1104 -21.97 16.64 43.25
C MET A 1104 -20.75 16.07 43.97
N THR A 1105 -20.30 14.91 43.52
CA THR A 1105 -19.05 14.27 43.94
C THR A 1105 -18.17 14.11 42.71
N SER A 1106 -16.98 14.71 42.72
CA SER A 1106 -16.06 14.69 41.58
C SER A 1106 -16.70 15.19 40.25
N GLY A 1107 -17.57 16.20 40.33
CA GLY A 1107 -18.24 16.75 39.15
C GLY A 1107 -19.45 15.98 38.64
N LEU A 1108 -19.79 14.89 39.30
CA LEU A 1108 -20.91 14.03 38.93
C LEU A 1108 -22.05 14.20 39.92
N LEU A 1109 -23.25 14.39 39.38
CA LEU A 1109 -24.49 14.28 40.12
C LEU A 1109 -24.95 12.82 40.06
N VAL A 1110 -25.01 12.16 41.21
CA VAL A 1110 -25.36 10.74 41.34
C VAL A 1110 -26.61 10.63 42.22
N GLU A 1111 -27.45 9.63 41.98
CA GLU A 1111 -28.72 9.34 42.66
C GLU A 1111 -29.90 10.19 42.17
N PRO A 1112 -31.03 9.57 41.77
CA PRO A 1112 -32.21 10.31 41.27
C PRO A 1112 -32.78 11.33 42.27
N LYS A 1113 -32.68 11.07 43.58
CA LYS A 1113 -33.21 11.98 44.60
C LYS A 1113 -32.40 13.27 44.70
N LYS A 1114 -31.08 13.20 44.58
CA LYS A 1114 -30.21 14.37 44.52
C LYS A 1114 -30.45 15.18 43.25
N HIS A 1115 -30.70 14.52 42.11
CA HIS A 1115 -31.07 15.20 40.87
C HIS A 1115 -32.36 16.02 41.00
N TYR A 1116 -33.42 15.43 41.57
CA TYR A 1116 -34.68 16.14 41.80
C TYR A 1116 -34.49 17.36 42.71
N ASN A 1117 -33.79 17.20 43.84
CA ASN A 1117 -33.53 18.30 44.76
C ASN A 1117 -32.67 19.40 44.11
N PHE A 1118 -31.68 19.02 43.30
CA PHE A 1118 -30.87 19.96 42.53
C PHE A 1118 -31.72 20.76 41.53
N LEU A 1119 -32.61 20.09 40.79
CA LEU A 1119 -33.53 20.73 39.85
C LEU A 1119 -34.43 21.76 40.56
N VAL A 1120 -35.06 21.40 41.68
CA VAL A 1120 -35.92 22.34 42.43
C VAL A 1120 -35.13 23.59 42.85
N ASN A 1121 -33.94 23.41 43.41
CA ASN A 1121 -33.09 24.53 43.86
C ASN A 1121 -32.60 25.41 42.71
N ILE A 1122 -32.23 24.82 41.56
CA ILE A 1122 -31.71 25.59 40.44
C ILE A 1122 -32.80 26.43 39.76
N ILE A 1123 -34.04 25.93 39.72
CA ILE A 1123 -35.17 26.69 39.17
C ILE A 1123 -35.40 27.97 39.98
N GLN A 1124 -35.27 27.90 41.31
CA GLN A 1124 -35.41 29.05 42.18
C GLN A 1124 -34.22 30.02 42.03
N LYS A 1125 -32.99 29.50 41.92
CA LYS A 1125 -31.74 30.29 41.96
C LYS A 1125 -31.23 30.81 40.60
N SER A 1126 -31.71 30.29 39.47
CA SER A 1126 -31.28 30.74 38.11
C SER A 1126 -31.56 32.22 37.88
N ASN A 1127 -30.75 32.94 37.10
CA ASN A 1127 -30.91 34.39 36.91
C ASN A 1127 -31.24 34.81 35.48
N LYS A 1128 -31.19 33.90 34.50
CA LYS A 1128 -31.41 34.23 33.09
C LYS A 1128 -32.32 33.23 32.39
N SER A 1129 -31.94 31.96 32.43
CA SER A 1129 -32.58 30.96 31.57
C SER A 1129 -32.43 29.53 32.08
N ILE A 1130 -33.46 28.73 31.87
CA ILE A 1130 -33.46 27.28 32.11
C ILE A 1130 -34.02 26.59 30.88
N TYR A 1131 -33.30 25.61 30.39
CA TYR A 1131 -33.76 24.75 29.31
C TYR A 1131 -33.71 23.30 29.77
N VAL A 1132 -34.84 22.60 29.64
CA VAL A 1132 -34.96 21.19 30.05
C VAL A 1132 -35.27 20.33 28.83
N VAL A 1133 -34.37 19.41 28.51
CA VAL A 1133 -34.58 18.36 27.52
C VAL A 1133 -34.86 17.07 28.29
N SER A 1134 -36.08 16.57 28.25
CA SER A 1134 -36.47 15.36 28.96
C SER A 1134 -37.39 14.51 28.09
N PRO A 1135 -37.08 13.23 27.84
CA PRO A 1135 -37.93 12.36 27.00
C PRO A 1135 -39.37 12.23 27.51
N TRP A 1136 -39.54 12.23 28.84
CA TRP A 1136 -40.82 11.96 29.51
C TRP A 1136 -41.13 13.01 30.58
N ILE A 1137 -42.41 13.29 30.74
CA ILE A 1137 -42.96 14.20 31.75
C ILE A 1137 -43.97 13.44 32.61
N THR A 1138 -43.80 13.42 33.93
CA THR A 1138 -44.75 12.76 34.84
C THR A 1138 -45.09 13.63 36.05
N LYS A 1139 -46.29 13.41 36.62
CA LYS A 1139 -46.76 14.09 37.83
C LYS A 1139 -45.88 13.85 39.06
N SER A 1140 -45.05 12.80 39.02
CA SER A 1140 -44.13 12.49 40.13
C SER A 1140 -43.05 13.57 40.33
N VAL A 1141 -42.73 14.33 39.29
CA VAL A 1141 -41.82 15.48 39.32
C VAL A 1141 -42.58 16.78 39.06
N VAL A 1142 -43.42 16.81 38.03
CA VAL A 1142 -44.21 17.98 37.63
C VAL A 1142 -45.56 17.95 38.36
N ASN A 1143 -45.49 18.12 39.68
CA ASN A 1143 -46.65 18.28 40.55
C ASN A 1143 -47.04 19.76 40.68
N ASP A 1144 -48.09 20.06 41.46
CA ASP A 1144 -48.58 21.44 41.62
C ASP A 1144 -47.54 22.39 42.25
N GLU A 1145 -46.67 21.87 43.12
CA GLU A 1145 -45.56 22.64 43.70
C GLU A 1145 -44.55 23.04 42.63
N MET A 1146 -44.08 22.09 41.81
CA MET A 1146 -43.16 22.37 40.70
C MET A 1146 -43.76 23.32 39.67
N ILE A 1147 -45.05 23.16 39.34
CA ILE A 1147 -45.77 24.06 38.42
C ILE A 1147 -45.79 25.49 38.97
N ASN A 1148 -46.02 25.68 40.27
CA ASN A 1148 -46.00 26.99 40.91
C ASN A 1148 -44.59 27.61 40.88
N ILE A 1149 -43.55 26.81 41.13
CA ILE A 1149 -42.15 27.27 41.04
C ILE A 1149 -41.81 27.72 39.61
N ILE A 1150 -42.16 26.93 38.60
CA ILE A 1150 -41.94 27.28 37.19
C ILE A 1150 -42.74 28.53 36.81
N LYS A 1151 -44.01 28.62 37.22
CA LYS A 1151 -44.87 29.78 36.95
C LYS A 1151 -44.30 31.06 37.55
N GLN A 1152 -43.82 31.02 38.79
CA GLN A 1152 -43.15 32.16 39.41
C GLN A 1152 -41.91 32.55 38.61
N LYS A 1153 -41.12 31.56 38.15
CA LYS A 1153 -39.90 31.83 37.42
C LYS A 1153 -40.13 32.52 36.07
N VAL A 1154 -41.18 32.13 35.35
CA VAL A 1154 -41.62 32.76 34.10
C VAL A 1154 -42.14 34.18 34.35
N ILE A 1155 -42.81 34.44 35.49
CA ILE A 1155 -43.26 35.79 35.89
C ILE A 1155 -42.05 36.71 36.16
N ASP A 1156 -40.98 36.17 36.75
CA ASP A 1156 -39.75 36.90 37.05
C ASP A 1156 -38.88 37.18 35.78
N ASP A 1157 -39.47 37.15 34.58
CA ASP A 1157 -38.85 37.37 33.26
C ASP A 1157 -37.65 36.46 32.94
N ASN A 1158 -37.61 35.26 33.56
CA ASN A 1158 -36.60 34.25 33.23
C ASN A 1158 -37.11 33.32 32.12
N LYS A 1159 -36.25 33.07 31.13
CA LYS A 1159 -36.58 32.21 30.00
C LYS A 1159 -36.60 30.74 30.42
N PHE A 1160 -37.77 30.09 30.45
CA PHE A 1160 -37.91 28.67 30.87
C PHE A 1160 -38.48 27.82 29.74
N LEU A 1161 -37.67 26.97 29.11
CA LEU A 1161 -38.11 26.14 27.97
C LEU A 1161 -38.01 24.65 28.28
N ILE A 1162 -38.98 23.89 27.77
CA ILE A 1162 -39.02 22.43 27.91
C ILE A 1162 -39.20 21.79 26.54
N CYS A 1163 -38.37 20.80 26.24
CA CYS A 1163 -38.50 19.94 25.07
C CYS A 1163 -38.65 18.47 25.50
N PHE A 1164 -39.68 17.79 24.98
CA PHE A 1164 -39.96 16.39 25.29
C PHE A 1164 -40.48 15.58 24.09
N GLY A 1165 -40.51 14.25 24.25
CA GLY A 1165 -41.05 13.30 23.28
C GLY A 1165 -40.06 12.20 22.91
N TYR A 1166 -40.39 10.94 23.19
CA TYR A 1166 -39.43 9.83 23.13
C TYR A 1166 -39.50 9.06 21.82
N HIS A 1167 -40.67 8.60 21.40
CA HIS A 1167 -40.85 7.84 20.17
C HIS A 1167 -41.14 8.76 19.00
N LYS A 1168 -40.54 8.45 17.83
CA LYS A 1168 -40.79 9.17 16.58
C LYS A 1168 -42.28 9.13 16.24
N THR A 1169 -42.93 10.30 16.26
CA THR A 1169 -44.33 10.51 15.86
C THR A 1169 -44.46 11.82 15.09
N ASN A 1170 -45.62 12.04 14.46
CA ASN A 1170 -45.99 13.30 13.82
C ASN A 1170 -47.06 14.07 14.63
N TYR A 1171 -47.18 13.77 15.93
CA TYR A 1171 -48.19 14.41 16.78
C TYR A 1171 -47.82 15.84 17.12
N THR A 1172 -48.83 16.66 17.41
CA THR A 1172 -48.65 18.04 17.90
C THR A 1172 -49.06 18.14 19.37
N LEU A 1173 -48.69 19.23 20.04
CA LEU A 1173 -49.09 19.52 21.43
C LEU A 1173 -50.61 19.69 21.63
N GLU A 1174 -51.41 19.62 20.57
CA GLU A 1174 -52.88 19.55 20.65
C GLU A 1174 -53.37 18.12 20.94
N GLN A 1175 -52.54 17.11 20.70
CA GLN A 1175 -52.84 15.68 20.81
C GLN A 1175 -52.13 15.04 22.02
N VAL A 1176 -52.24 15.69 23.19
CA VAL A 1176 -51.53 15.26 24.43
C VAL A 1176 -51.91 13.84 24.84
N ASP A 1177 -53.17 13.44 24.65
CA ASP A 1177 -53.67 12.08 24.87
C ASP A 1177 -52.87 11.04 24.08
N LYS A 1178 -52.68 11.27 22.76
CA LYS A 1178 -51.93 10.39 21.87
C LYS A 1178 -50.43 10.39 22.17
N ILE A 1179 -49.89 11.55 22.56
CA ILE A 1179 -48.49 11.67 22.96
C ILE A 1179 -48.23 10.82 24.22
N VAL A 1180 -49.06 10.95 25.24
CA VAL A 1180 -48.92 10.20 26.49
C VAL A 1180 -49.11 8.71 26.28
N GLU A 1181 -50.10 8.30 25.48
CA GLU A 1181 -50.31 6.89 25.14
C GLU A 1181 -49.09 6.27 24.45
N LYS A 1182 -48.39 7.05 23.62
CA LYS A 1182 -47.24 6.57 22.86
C LYS A 1182 -45.94 6.58 23.65
N ASP A 1183 -45.63 7.69 24.32
CA ASP A 1183 -44.30 7.95 24.88
C ASP A 1183 -44.13 7.47 26.31
N ASN A 1184 -45.20 7.23 27.06
CA ASN A 1184 -45.12 7.19 28.49
C ASN A 1184 -45.21 5.79 29.11
N PHE A 1185 -44.56 5.63 30.26
CA PHE A 1185 -44.51 4.37 31.00
C PHE A 1185 -45.06 4.60 32.42
N GLY A 1186 -46.38 4.44 32.62
CA GLY A 1186 -47.02 4.50 33.94
C GLY A 1186 -48.31 5.32 34.02
N ASP A 1187 -48.32 6.35 34.88
CA ASP A 1187 -49.50 7.17 35.19
C ASP A 1187 -49.86 8.13 34.04
N ASN A 1188 -50.57 7.59 33.05
CA ASN A 1188 -51.02 8.35 31.88
C ASN A 1188 -51.90 9.55 32.27
N ALA A 1189 -52.76 9.40 33.28
CA ALA A 1189 -53.61 10.50 33.76
C ALA A 1189 -52.79 11.63 34.38
N GLY A 1190 -51.81 11.29 35.23
CA GLY A 1190 -50.91 12.25 35.85
C GLY A 1190 -49.99 12.93 34.84
N SER A 1191 -49.48 12.22 33.84
CA SER A 1191 -48.65 12.83 32.81
C SER A 1191 -49.44 13.71 31.85
N MET A 1192 -50.65 13.32 31.49
CA MET A 1192 -51.56 14.19 30.73
C MET A 1192 -51.88 15.46 31.51
N TYR A 1193 -52.11 15.35 32.83
CA TYR A 1193 -52.26 16.50 33.71
C TYR A 1193 -51.01 17.40 33.71
N ALA A 1194 -49.82 16.82 33.92
CA ALA A 1194 -48.56 17.56 33.96
C ALA A 1194 -48.26 18.30 32.65
N ILE A 1195 -48.41 17.63 31.49
CA ILE A 1195 -48.17 18.23 30.18
C ILE A 1195 -49.17 19.37 29.91
N ASN A 1196 -50.46 19.17 30.21
CA ASN A 1196 -51.46 20.23 30.02
C ASN A 1196 -51.19 21.44 30.91
N LYS A 1197 -50.76 21.23 32.17
CA LYS A 1197 -50.40 22.34 33.07
C LYS A 1197 -49.15 23.08 32.61
N LEU A 1198 -48.13 22.37 32.13
CA LEU A 1198 -46.96 23.02 31.53
C LEU A 1198 -47.33 23.77 30.24
N LYS A 1199 -48.25 23.25 29.43
CA LYS A 1199 -48.75 23.93 28.22
C LYS A 1199 -49.47 25.24 28.57
N GLU A 1200 -50.26 25.26 29.66
CA GLU A 1200 -50.90 26.48 30.16
C GLU A 1200 -49.87 27.54 30.62
N VAL A 1201 -48.80 27.11 31.30
CA VAL A 1201 -47.78 28.00 31.89
C VAL A 1201 -46.77 28.50 30.86
N LEU A 1202 -46.23 27.60 30.02
CA LEU A 1202 -45.10 27.88 29.12
C LEU A 1202 -45.53 28.26 27.69
N LYS A 1203 -46.74 27.90 27.26
CA LYS A 1203 -47.23 28.18 25.89
C LYS A 1203 -46.23 27.72 24.81
N GLU A 1204 -45.61 28.64 24.07
CA GLU A 1204 -44.66 28.37 22.98
C GLU A 1204 -43.31 27.83 23.46
N ASP A 1205 -43.00 28.01 24.76
CA ASP A 1205 -41.75 27.55 25.38
C ASP A 1205 -41.81 26.07 25.80
N LEU A 1206 -42.97 25.40 25.68
CA LEU A 1206 -43.09 23.94 25.73
C LEU A 1206 -43.13 23.40 24.30
N LYS A 1207 -42.19 22.53 23.93
CA LYS A 1207 -42.11 21.93 22.59
C LYS A 1207 -42.13 20.39 22.66
N TYR A 1208 -42.87 19.77 21.73
CA TYR A 1208 -42.84 18.33 21.50
C TYR A 1208 -42.01 18.04 20.25
N ILE A 1209 -40.82 17.43 20.42
CA ILE A 1209 -39.83 17.25 19.33
C ILE A 1209 -39.30 15.81 19.31
N PRO A 1210 -40.15 14.80 19.05
CA PRO A 1210 -39.72 13.41 19.03
C PRO A 1210 -38.82 13.06 17.82
N PRO A 1211 -37.92 12.06 17.93
CA PRO A 1211 -37.54 11.33 19.14
C PRO A 1211 -36.40 12.03 19.91
N ILE A 1212 -36.54 12.12 21.23
CA ILE A 1212 -35.55 12.63 22.17
C ILE A 1212 -35.03 11.47 23.03
N HIS A 1213 -33.71 11.23 22.96
CA HIS A 1213 -33.00 10.31 23.86
C HIS A 1213 -32.09 11.07 24.86
N THR A 1214 -31.71 12.30 24.51
CA THR A 1214 -30.90 13.20 25.33
C THR A 1214 -31.66 13.65 26.57
N LYS A 1215 -30.98 13.72 27.72
CA LYS A 1215 -31.54 14.19 28.98
C LYS A 1215 -30.63 15.29 29.51
N ALA A 1216 -31.04 16.54 29.32
CA ALA A 1216 -30.18 17.69 29.58
C ALA A 1216 -30.93 18.80 30.35
N LEU A 1217 -30.20 19.50 31.20
CA LEU A 1217 -30.63 20.67 31.93
C LEU A 1217 -29.60 21.77 31.70
N ILE A 1218 -29.97 22.84 30.99
CA ILE A 1218 -29.09 23.99 30.71
C ILE A 1218 -29.51 25.15 31.61
N ILE A 1219 -28.53 25.79 32.23
CA ILE A 1219 -28.71 26.84 33.24
C ILE A 1219 -27.92 28.06 32.80
N ASP A 1220 -28.63 29.18 32.64
CA ASP A 1220 -28.13 30.52 32.30
C ASP A 1220 -27.19 30.58 31.09
N ASP A 1221 -27.28 29.60 30.17
CA ASP A 1221 -26.36 29.41 29.03
C ASP A 1221 -24.88 29.21 29.43
N GLU A 1222 -24.63 28.91 30.71
CA GLU A 1222 -23.30 28.76 31.30
C GLU A 1222 -22.98 27.31 31.69
N PHE A 1223 -24.00 26.55 32.10
CA PHE A 1223 -23.85 25.17 32.56
C PHE A 1223 -24.88 24.26 31.89
N MET A 1224 -24.48 23.04 31.53
CA MET A 1224 -25.38 21.98 31.09
C MET A 1224 -25.10 20.72 31.88
N LEU A 1225 -26.10 20.22 32.60
CA LEU A 1225 -26.06 18.89 33.20
C LEU A 1225 -26.68 17.91 32.21
N ILE A 1226 -25.95 16.86 31.85
CA ILE A 1226 -26.39 15.87 30.86
C ILE A 1226 -25.99 14.47 31.31
N GLY A 1227 -26.87 13.49 31.10
CA GLY A 1227 -26.62 12.12 31.54
C GLY A 1227 -27.80 11.16 31.41
N SER A 1228 -27.90 10.20 32.34
CA SER A 1228 -28.94 9.17 32.32
C SER A 1228 -30.24 9.56 33.04
N HIS A 1229 -30.22 10.64 33.83
CA HIS A 1229 -31.37 11.06 34.65
C HIS A 1229 -32.49 11.74 33.85
N ASN A 1230 -33.73 11.29 34.02
CA ASN A 1230 -34.89 11.92 33.38
C ASN A 1230 -35.47 13.05 34.23
N TRP A 1231 -35.01 14.28 33.95
CA TRP A 1231 -35.29 15.50 34.72
C TRP A 1231 -36.76 15.78 35.05
N LEU A 1232 -37.73 15.42 34.19
CA LEU A 1232 -39.15 15.75 34.37
C LEU A 1232 -40.03 14.53 34.69
N SER A 1233 -39.44 13.36 34.92
CA SER A 1233 -40.22 12.13 35.18
C SER A 1233 -39.71 11.22 36.29
N ASN A 1234 -38.48 11.41 36.80
CA ASN A 1234 -37.94 10.62 37.89
C ASN A 1234 -37.66 11.47 39.14
N SER A 1235 -38.51 11.35 40.18
CA SER A 1235 -38.31 12.08 41.46
C SER A 1235 -37.46 11.33 42.50
N GLY A 1236 -36.96 10.14 42.17
CA GLY A 1236 -36.20 9.30 43.09
C GLY A 1236 -37.02 8.72 44.25
N SER A 1237 -38.35 8.67 44.12
CA SER A 1237 -39.29 8.19 45.13
C SER A 1237 -39.51 6.66 45.13
N ARG A 1238 -38.96 5.94 44.14
CA ARG A 1238 -39.07 4.48 44.05
C ARG A 1238 -38.01 3.80 44.94
N ASN A 1239 -38.45 2.91 45.84
CA ASN A 1239 -37.54 2.05 46.60
C ASN A 1239 -36.74 1.14 45.63
N ASN A 1240 -35.42 1.09 45.77
CA ASN A 1240 -34.47 0.40 44.87
C ASN A 1240 -34.28 1.01 43.45
N ALA A 1241 -34.37 2.34 43.31
CA ALA A 1241 -33.99 2.99 42.05
C ALA A 1241 -32.51 2.72 41.70
N LYS A 1242 -32.23 2.33 40.45
CA LYS A 1242 -30.86 2.26 39.93
C LYS A 1242 -30.20 3.65 40.03
N ASP A 1243 -28.90 3.68 40.31
CA ASP A 1243 -28.13 4.92 40.28
C ASP A 1243 -28.21 5.54 38.87
N GLU A 1244 -28.60 6.81 38.81
CA GLU A 1244 -28.54 7.65 37.61
C GLU A 1244 -27.42 8.68 37.81
N ILE A 1245 -26.73 9.01 36.71
CA ILE A 1245 -25.53 9.86 36.74
C ILE A 1245 -25.67 10.95 35.67
N SER A 1246 -25.42 12.20 36.06
CA SER A 1246 -25.28 13.34 35.15
C SER A 1246 -23.96 14.06 35.38
N CYS A 1247 -23.27 14.44 34.30
CA CYS A 1247 -22.05 15.25 34.35
C CYS A 1247 -22.35 16.70 34.00
N VAL A 1248 -21.55 17.63 34.53
CA VAL A 1248 -21.62 19.07 34.19
C VAL A 1248 -20.74 19.37 32.99
N VAL A 1249 -21.27 20.11 32.02
CA VAL A 1249 -20.58 20.63 30.84
C VAL A 1249 -20.64 22.16 30.88
N VAL A 1250 -19.49 22.82 30.75
CA VAL A 1250 -19.36 24.30 30.70
C VAL A 1250 -18.86 24.81 29.36
N ASN A 1251 -18.59 23.91 28.42
CA ASN A 1251 -18.16 24.30 27.09
C ASN A 1251 -19.34 24.96 26.35
N LYS A 1252 -19.21 26.27 26.08
CA LYS A 1252 -20.26 27.07 25.43
C LYS A 1252 -20.68 26.54 24.06
N GLU A 1253 -19.75 25.99 23.26
CA GLU A 1253 -20.09 25.43 21.95
C GLU A 1253 -20.92 24.15 22.06
N MET A 1254 -20.61 23.28 23.03
CA MET A 1254 -21.41 22.08 23.29
C MET A 1254 -22.80 22.41 23.83
N ILE A 1255 -22.89 23.41 24.71
CA ILE A 1255 -24.18 23.93 25.22
C ILE A 1255 -25.00 24.48 24.05
N GLU A 1256 -24.40 25.33 23.22
CA GLU A 1256 -25.04 25.93 22.06
C GLU A 1256 -25.46 24.89 21.02
N TYR A 1257 -24.68 23.81 20.84
CA TYR A 1257 -25.04 22.69 19.96
C TYR A 1257 -26.35 22.02 20.41
N VAL A 1258 -26.46 21.71 21.71
CA VAL A 1258 -27.69 21.12 22.28
C VAL A 1258 -28.85 22.11 22.16
N LYS A 1259 -28.61 23.40 22.42
CA LYS A 1259 -29.63 24.44 22.27
C LYS A 1259 -30.18 24.50 20.86
N ARG A 1260 -29.34 24.71 19.84
CA ARG A 1260 -29.77 24.82 18.43
C ARG A 1260 -30.57 23.62 17.94
N ARG A 1261 -30.33 22.44 18.51
CA ARG A 1261 -31.04 21.23 18.14
C ARG A 1261 -32.46 21.17 18.71
N TYR A 1262 -32.65 21.62 19.95
CA TYR A 1262 -33.89 21.40 20.69
C TYR A 1262 -34.70 22.68 20.92
N PHE A 1263 -34.10 23.87 20.90
CA PHE A 1263 -34.75 25.14 21.24
C PHE A 1263 -34.59 26.16 20.13
#